data_AF-A0A955MRM1-F1
#
_entry.id   AF-A0A955MRM1-F1
#
_cell.length_a   1.000
_cell.length_b   1.000
_cell.length_c   1.000
_cell.angle_alpha   90.00
_cell.angle_beta   90.00
_cell.angle_gamma   90.00
#
_symmetry.space_group_name_H-M   'P 1'
#
loop_
_entity.id
_entity.type
_entity.pdbx_description
1 polymer ?
#
loop_
_entity_poly.entity_id
_entity_poly.type
_entity_poly.pdbx_seq_one_letter_code
_entity_poly.pdbx_strand_id
1 'polypeptide(L)'
;MRYLALNLQTMLLSLLLIGLPGQAEHSPDGHQIQIERGASPHVAILVPEDAHPAVQHAAEELQTFLDEIVGVTLPLQVDPKMDLNNLIVLGESSTVDSAHHPMTVHELRPEGYSLRTVGEGLWIVGGSPRGTLYGVYGLLQDHLGCRWFTPEVSRIPSVDRLTLPTLDETVEPRLEYREPFVKEAMDPDWAVRNRVNGQFFDLDERHGGKVSYRGFVHTYEALIPPEEYFDEHPEWFALVDGKRLKHRSQFCNTNPKLAEEVTEKVRQLMREHPKDTVFSVSQNDWDHYCECEKCTALAEAEGSQAAPILHLVNQVARGIRDEFPDKLIDTLAYSYSRKPPKTMKPEPNVIVRLCSIECCFNHPFDQCPSEINKSFVRDVEGWSRVCNRLWVWDYVTSFSHYLTPFPNLHVRGPNIKFFADHNVTGIFEQDVYNTLDGEMSGLSGYLNAQLLWNPEADPEAITREFVEAVYEDAAPHVMDYLAALGGTTGDQSIHSEVWDGPDAAYITDEFLASADTIWEKAEGAVAKDPEVLKRVQIARLPVDYAILEHARFDGLKTLEPDKGKPWGFRIPEELSDRVDRFFDVAIAEQHAVTMGAGMAKGGLKPVVAIYSTFLQRGFDQVLHDAAIQNLPVIFAVDRAGLVGADGATHQGMFDMSYLRLIPNVTVLVPSNEAELNGMLKTAFNHNGPIAVRFPRTGITDEFPNYLETEPIPIGESVTVREGQGGVALLAIGTMVAPSLEAAEALSEKGIDATVVNMRSLKPLDREVLARLAENHHDIITVEEHTIAGGFGSAVQEAWDQDDLPPVRWKRIGIKDHFVEHGSRDDMLHRLGLDSEGIARTVEAFVTHSHGAASGVYRQ
;
A
#
# COMPACT_ATOMS: atom_id res chain seq x y z
N MET A 1 -48.90 -44.58 3.01
CA MET A 1 -49.52 -45.02 1.74
C MET A 1 -49.96 -43.75 1.02
N ARG A 2 -49.25 -43.21 0.03
CA ARG A 2 -48.74 -43.83 -1.20
C ARG A 2 -47.29 -43.41 -1.44
N TYR A 3 -46.46 -44.44 -1.64
CA TYR A 3 -45.07 -44.42 -2.09
C TYR A 3 -45.04 -45.17 -3.45
N LEU A 4 -44.00 -44.94 -4.26
CA LEU A 4 -43.67 -45.55 -5.56
C LEU A 4 -44.42 -45.03 -6.81
N ALA A 5 -43.78 -44.13 -7.56
CA ALA A 5 -43.49 -44.29 -8.99
C ALA A 5 -42.59 -43.15 -9.53
N LEU A 6 -41.49 -43.56 -10.16
CA LEU A 6 -40.67 -42.86 -11.17
C LEU A 6 -39.63 -41.81 -10.71
N ASN A 7 -38.46 -42.36 -10.33
CA ASN A 7 -37.14 -41.90 -10.78
C ASN A 7 -36.97 -42.09 -12.30
N LEU A 8 -36.00 -41.39 -12.89
CA LEU A 8 -35.60 -41.28 -14.31
C LEU A 8 -36.30 -40.17 -15.12
N GLN A 9 -35.90 -38.91 -14.92
CA GLN A 9 -36.06 -37.89 -15.96
C GLN A 9 -35.08 -36.69 -15.90
N THR A 10 -33.87 -36.88 -15.34
CA THR A 10 -32.84 -35.82 -15.26
C THR A 10 -31.43 -36.28 -15.67
N MET A 11 -31.35 -37.32 -16.51
CA MET A 11 -30.13 -37.72 -17.24
C MET A 11 -30.53 -38.14 -18.64
N LEU A 12 -30.56 -37.21 -19.60
CA LEU A 12 -30.49 -37.42 -21.06
C LEU A 12 -30.97 -36.14 -21.78
N LEU A 13 -30.08 -35.16 -21.94
CA LEU A 13 -30.21 -34.11 -22.96
C LEU A 13 -28.86 -33.50 -23.34
N SER A 14 -27.82 -34.35 -23.39
CA SER A 14 -26.47 -34.02 -23.85
C SER A 14 -25.96 -35.05 -24.87
N LEU A 15 -26.85 -35.55 -25.75
CA LEU A 15 -26.51 -36.47 -26.84
C LEU A 15 -27.52 -36.31 -27.98
N LEU A 16 -27.17 -35.52 -29.01
CA LEU A 16 -27.47 -35.73 -30.46
C LEU A 16 -27.30 -34.42 -31.25
N LEU A 17 -26.11 -34.22 -31.82
CA LEU A 17 -25.94 -33.67 -33.17
C LEU A 17 -24.73 -34.38 -33.79
N ILE A 18 -25.03 -35.47 -34.51
CA ILE A 18 -24.06 -36.27 -35.27
C ILE A 18 -24.02 -35.74 -36.71
N GLY A 19 -22.80 -35.38 -37.13
CA GLY A 19 -22.15 -35.38 -38.45
C GLY A 19 -22.92 -35.47 -39.77
N LEU A 20 -22.47 -34.64 -40.72
CA LEU A 20 -22.24 -35.03 -42.13
C LEU A 20 -20.78 -34.71 -42.51
N PRO A 21 -20.14 -35.50 -43.41
CA PRO A 21 -18.69 -35.62 -43.47
C PRO A 21 -18.05 -34.65 -44.47
N GLY A 22 -17.07 -33.88 -44.00
CA GLY A 22 -16.01 -33.29 -44.82
C GLY A 22 -14.72 -34.06 -44.52
N GLN A 23 -14.18 -34.73 -45.53
CA GLN A 23 -12.96 -35.53 -45.40
C GLN A 23 -11.75 -34.64 -45.09
N ALA A 24 -11.17 -34.83 -43.91
CA ALA A 24 -9.73 -34.84 -43.71
C ALA A 24 -9.47 -35.87 -42.61
N GLU A 25 -8.91 -37.02 -42.99
CA GLU A 25 -8.35 -37.98 -42.04
C GLU A 25 -7.24 -37.26 -41.26
N HIS A 26 -7.40 -37.10 -39.94
CA HIS A 26 -6.29 -36.84 -39.04
C HIS A 26 -6.26 -37.97 -38.01
N SER A 27 -5.09 -38.62 -37.96
CA SER A 27 -4.74 -39.69 -37.02
C SER A 27 -4.88 -39.21 -35.56
N PRO A 28 -5.30 -40.06 -34.60
CA PRO A 28 -5.32 -39.70 -33.17
C PRO A 28 -3.94 -39.74 -32.50
N ASP A 29 -2.87 -40.09 -33.21
CA ASP A 29 -1.51 -40.16 -32.67
C ASP A 29 -0.74 -38.87 -32.99
N GLY A 30 -1.11 -37.75 -32.34
CA GLY A 30 -0.31 -36.53 -32.38
C GLY A 30 0.90 -36.68 -31.45
N HIS A 31 2.12 -36.54 -31.97
CA HIS A 31 3.32 -36.51 -31.14
C HIS A 31 3.25 -35.33 -30.16
N GLN A 32 3.18 -35.63 -28.86
CA GLN A 32 3.26 -34.63 -27.79
C GLN A 32 4.70 -34.12 -27.66
N ILE A 33 4.85 -32.82 -27.44
CA ILE A 33 6.14 -32.22 -27.12
C ILE A 33 6.67 -32.84 -25.82
N GLN A 34 7.84 -33.48 -25.90
CA GLN A 34 8.52 -34.07 -24.75
C GLN A 34 9.86 -33.40 -24.55
N ILE A 35 10.20 -33.02 -23.33
CA ILE A 35 11.48 -32.43 -22.98
C ILE A 35 12.11 -33.31 -21.90
N GLU A 36 13.37 -33.70 -22.09
CA GLU A 36 14.08 -34.59 -21.17
C GLU A 36 15.29 -33.88 -20.57
N ARG A 37 15.48 -34.04 -19.26
CA ARG A 37 16.57 -33.42 -18.51
C ARG A 37 17.93 -33.79 -19.11
N GLY A 38 18.75 -32.77 -19.40
CA GLY A 38 20.09 -32.94 -19.96
C GLY A 38 20.15 -33.34 -21.44
N ALA A 39 19.00 -33.47 -22.12
CA ALA A 39 18.97 -33.61 -23.57
C ALA A 39 19.21 -32.27 -24.27
N SER A 40 19.71 -32.32 -25.50
CA SER A 40 19.74 -31.11 -26.34
C SER A 40 18.30 -30.71 -26.71
N PRO A 41 17.95 -29.40 -26.63
CA PRO A 41 16.61 -28.95 -26.96
C PRO A 41 16.31 -29.24 -28.44
N HIS A 42 15.23 -29.99 -28.69
CA HIS A 42 14.67 -30.20 -30.03
C HIS A 42 13.37 -29.39 -30.24
N VAL A 43 13.00 -28.59 -29.25
CA VAL A 43 11.84 -27.69 -29.24
C VAL A 43 12.34 -26.26 -29.06
N ALA A 44 11.68 -25.29 -29.69
CA ALA A 44 11.99 -23.87 -29.52
C ALA A 44 10.74 -23.07 -29.16
N ILE A 45 10.94 -21.94 -28.48
CA ILE A 45 9.89 -20.94 -28.25
C ILE A 45 10.01 -19.88 -29.35
N LEU A 46 8.95 -19.73 -30.14
CA LEU A 46 8.88 -18.79 -31.24
C LEU A 46 8.15 -17.52 -30.80
N VAL A 47 8.81 -16.37 -30.98
CA VAL A 47 8.27 -15.04 -30.70
C VAL A 47 8.27 -14.21 -31.99
N PRO A 48 7.18 -13.52 -32.35
CA PRO A 48 7.15 -12.60 -33.49
C PRO A 48 8.19 -11.48 -33.36
N GLU A 49 8.77 -11.04 -34.48
CA GLU A 49 9.78 -9.95 -34.49
C GLU A 49 9.19 -8.63 -33.99
N ASP A 50 7.92 -8.39 -34.28
CA ASP A 50 7.14 -7.21 -33.89
C ASP A 50 6.28 -7.44 -32.62
N ALA A 51 6.62 -8.46 -31.83
CA ALA A 51 5.88 -8.80 -30.62
C ALA A 51 5.89 -7.65 -29.60
N HIS A 52 4.72 -7.41 -28.99
CA HIS A 52 4.56 -6.49 -27.86
C HIS A 52 5.52 -6.87 -26.71
N PRO A 53 6.08 -5.91 -25.92
CA PRO A 53 7.00 -6.22 -24.82
C PRO A 53 6.49 -7.29 -23.84
N ALA A 54 5.19 -7.29 -23.55
CA ALA A 54 4.56 -8.34 -22.74
C ALA A 54 4.65 -9.77 -23.32
N VAL A 55 4.65 -9.92 -24.65
CA VAL A 55 4.81 -11.22 -25.31
C VAL A 55 6.27 -11.67 -25.28
N GLN A 56 7.21 -10.73 -25.42
CA GLN A 56 8.64 -11.01 -25.26
C GLN A 56 8.93 -11.48 -23.83
N HIS A 57 8.39 -10.77 -22.85
CA HIS A 57 8.48 -11.17 -21.45
C HIS A 57 7.85 -12.53 -21.16
N ALA A 58 6.67 -12.81 -21.74
CA ALA A 58 6.03 -14.12 -21.63
C ALA A 58 6.93 -15.25 -22.14
N ALA A 59 7.72 -15.01 -23.19
CA ALA A 59 8.67 -15.97 -23.72
C ALA A 59 9.83 -16.25 -22.76
N GLU A 60 10.34 -15.20 -22.12
CA GLU A 60 11.41 -15.28 -21.11
C GLU A 60 10.93 -16.03 -19.86
N GLU A 61 9.73 -15.73 -19.38
CA GLU A 61 9.11 -16.44 -18.24
C GLU A 61 8.90 -17.92 -18.58
N LEU A 62 8.34 -18.21 -19.76
CA LEU A 62 8.15 -19.59 -20.20
C LEU A 62 9.48 -20.34 -20.30
N GLN A 63 10.51 -19.74 -20.89
CA GLN A 63 11.84 -20.35 -20.98
C GLN A 63 12.40 -20.64 -19.59
N THR A 64 12.33 -19.66 -18.69
CA THR A 64 12.86 -19.75 -17.32
C THR A 64 12.18 -20.88 -16.54
N PHE A 65 10.86 -20.90 -16.51
CA PHE A 65 10.15 -21.92 -15.73
C PHE A 65 10.20 -23.31 -16.37
N LEU A 66 10.25 -23.43 -17.69
CA LEU A 66 10.51 -24.73 -18.31
C LEU A 66 11.91 -25.25 -17.95
N ASP A 67 12.92 -24.37 -17.90
CA ASP A 67 14.27 -24.74 -17.45
C ASP A 67 14.28 -25.15 -15.96
N GLU A 68 13.59 -24.44 -15.08
CA GLU A 68 13.44 -24.87 -13.68
C GLU A 68 12.74 -26.23 -13.56
N ILE A 69 11.72 -26.49 -14.39
CA ILE A 69 10.96 -27.73 -14.37
C ILE A 69 11.81 -28.93 -14.81
N VAL A 70 12.53 -28.83 -15.93
CA VAL A 70 13.17 -30.00 -16.58
C VAL A 70 14.70 -29.86 -16.74
N GLY A 71 15.29 -28.71 -16.42
CA GLY A 71 16.72 -28.44 -16.54
C GLY A 71 17.21 -28.35 -17.99
N VAL A 72 16.36 -27.86 -18.89
CA VAL A 72 16.70 -27.62 -20.30
C VAL A 72 16.23 -26.23 -20.71
N THR A 73 17.18 -25.34 -20.98
CA THR A 73 16.90 -24.03 -21.58
C THR A 73 16.51 -24.19 -23.05
N LEU A 74 15.24 -23.94 -23.37
CA LEU A 74 14.75 -23.94 -24.76
C LEU A 74 15.22 -22.68 -25.49
N PRO A 75 15.69 -22.75 -26.75
CA PRO A 75 16.07 -21.56 -27.50
C PRO A 75 14.86 -20.67 -27.79
N LEU A 76 15.03 -19.35 -27.60
CA LEU A 76 14.11 -18.34 -28.14
C LEU A 76 14.46 -18.05 -29.59
N GLN A 77 13.46 -18.05 -30.47
CA GLN A 77 13.61 -17.79 -31.89
C GLN A 77 12.72 -16.64 -32.35
N VAL A 78 13.24 -15.85 -33.27
CA VAL A 78 12.57 -14.73 -33.94
C VAL A 78 12.69 -15.01 -35.46
N ASP A 79 11.56 -15.12 -36.17
CA ASP A 79 11.38 -15.49 -37.61
C ASP A 79 11.24 -17.02 -37.92
N PRO A 80 10.07 -17.48 -38.45
CA PRO A 80 9.74 -18.90 -38.64
C PRO A 80 10.13 -19.46 -40.01
N LYS A 81 11.33 -19.19 -40.53
CA LYS A 81 11.84 -19.93 -41.73
C LYS A 81 12.18 -21.40 -41.42
N MET A 82 11.38 -22.06 -40.60
CA MET A 82 11.64 -23.37 -40.01
C MET A 82 10.40 -24.25 -40.01
N ASP A 83 10.67 -25.56 -39.89
CA ASP A 83 9.68 -26.62 -39.73
C ASP A 83 8.79 -26.32 -38.51
N LEU A 84 7.45 -26.35 -38.70
CA LEU A 84 6.47 -26.01 -37.66
C LEU A 84 6.30 -27.12 -36.60
N ASN A 85 6.96 -28.25 -36.79
CA ASN A 85 6.99 -29.34 -35.82
C ASN A 85 7.92 -28.99 -34.64
N ASN A 86 7.50 -29.30 -33.41
CA ASN A 86 8.26 -29.07 -32.17
C ASN A 86 8.47 -27.57 -31.84
N LEU A 87 7.44 -26.74 -31.98
CA LEU A 87 7.49 -25.32 -31.58
C LEU A 87 6.45 -24.99 -30.52
N ILE A 88 6.79 -24.05 -29.63
CA ILE A 88 5.82 -23.34 -28.79
C ILE A 88 5.73 -21.91 -29.32
N VAL A 89 4.58 -21.56 -29.89
CA VAL A 89 4.36 -20.27 -30.57
C VAL A 89 3.60 -19.32 -29.66
N LEU A 90 4.15 -18.12 -29.44
CA LEU A 90 3.55 -17.09 -28.59
C LEU A 90 3.04 -15.90 -29.42
N GLY A 91 1.75 -15.57 -29.27
CA GLY A 91 1.12 -14.43 -29.97
C GLY A 91 0.79 -14.72 -31.44
N GLU A 92 0.29 -13.69 -32.14
CA GLU A 92 -0.01 -13.76 -33.57
C GLU A 92 1.21 -13.33 -34.39
N SER A 93 1.50 -14.06 -35.45
CA SER A 93 2.63 -13.78 -36.33
C SER A 93 2.16 -13.67 -37.78
N SER A 94 2.60 -12.62 -38.48
CA SER A 94 2.37 -12.44 -39.92
C SER A 94 3.00 -13.54 -40.80
N THR A 95 3.94 -14.29 -40.24
CA THR A 95 4.72 -15.34 -40.94
C THR A 95 4.24 -16.76 -40.63
N VAL A 96 3.29 -16.93 -39.70
CA VAL A 96 2.65 -18.23 -39.47
C VAL A 96 1.20 -18.17 -39.93
N ASP A 97 0.92 -18.87 -41.02
CA ASP A 97 -0.32 -18.78 -41.78
C ASP A 97 -1.55 -19.12 -40.90
N SER A 98 -2.56 -18.25 -40.96
CA SER A 98 -3.94 -18.43 -40.47
C SER A 98 -4.57 -19.78 -40.84
N ALA A 99 -4.01 -20.51 -41.81
CA ALA A 99 -4.41 -21.86 -42.18
C ALA A 99 -4.20 -22.93 -41.09
N HIS A 100 -3.44 -22.66 -40.01
CA HIS A 100 -3.15 -23.63 -38.93
C HIS A 100 -3.65 -23.20 -37.53
N HIS A 101 -4.28 -22.03 -37.39
CA HIS A 101 -4.94 -21.62 -36.14
C HIS A 101 -6.41 -21.24 -36.41
N PRO A 102 -7.41 -21.90 -35.78
CA PRO A 102 -8.83 -21.66 -36.11
C PRO A 102 -9.42 -20.32 -35.62
N MET A 103 -8.70 -19.55 -34.79
CA MET A 103 -9.18 -18.29 -34.22
C MET A 103 -8.20 -17.14 -34.46
N THR A 104 -8.71 -15.98 -34.84
CA THR A 104 -7.96 -14.72 -34.92
C THR A 104 -7.90 -14.06 -33.54
N VAL A 105 -6.75 -13.49 -33.14
CA VAL A 105 -6.59 -12.73 -31.86
C VAL A 105 -7.69 -11.70 -31.63
N HIS A 106 -8.25 -11.14 -32.70
CA HIS A 106 -9.31 -10.15 -32.68
C HIS A 106 -10.66 -10.63 -32.10
N GLU A 107 -10.83 -11.93 -31.87
CA GLU A 107 -12.04 -12.49 -31.24
C GLU A 107 -11.94 -12.57 -29.70
N LEU A 108 -10.76 -12.37 -29.12
CA LEU A 108 -10.51 -12.45 -27.68
C LEU A 108 -10.51 -11.07 -27.01
N ARG A 109 -11.01 -11.01 -25.77
CA ARG A 109 -10.82 -9.83 -24.90
C ARG A 109 -9.33 -9.56 -24.65
N PRO A 110 -8.93 -8.33 -24.25
CA PRO A 110 -7.52 -7.94 -24.01
C PRO A 110 -6.70 -8.85 -23.08
N GLU A 111 -7.36 -9.66 -22.26
CA GLU A 111 -6.75 -10.58 -21.29
C GLU A 111 -7.21 -12.03 -21.47
N GLY A 112 -8.05 -12.30 -22.48
CA GLY A 112 -8.43 -13.65 -22.88
C GLY A 112 -7.34 -14.30 -23.71
N TYR A 113 -7.24 -15.62 -23.63
CA TYR A 113 -6.22 -16.40 -24.34
C TYR A 113 -6.74 -17.78 -24.79
N SER A 114 -6.01 -18.39 -25.70
CA SER A 114 -6.26 -19.71 -26.26
C SER A 114 -4.97 -20.53 -26.19
N LEU A 115 -5.09 -21.77 -25.70
CA LEU A 115 -4.02 -22.77 -25.72
C LEU A 115 -4.44 -23.92 -26.65
N ARG A 116 -3.69 -24.14 -27.74
CA ARG A 116 -4.05 -25.14 -28.76
C ARG A 116 -2.86 -25.94 -29.25
N THR A 117 -2.98 -27.26 -29.25
CA THR A 117 -2.02 -28.15 -29.89
C THR A 117 -2.38 -28.35 -31.36
N VAL A 118 -1.45 -28.04 -32.26
CA VAL A 118 -1.63 -28.18 -33.70
C VAL A 118 -0.43 -28.93 -34.26
N GLY A 119 -0.67 -30.14 -34.81
CA GLY A 119 0.42 -31.03 -35.20
C GLY A 119 1.28 -31.40 -33.99
N GLU A 120 2.60 -31.17 -34.08
CA GLU A 120 3.57 -31.36 -32.99
C GLU A 120 3.92 -30.03 -32.27
N GLY A 121 3.11 -28.98 -32.45
CA GLY A 121 3.33 -27.66 -31.87
C GLY A 121 2.26 -27.24 -30.85
N LEU A 122 2.61 -26.30 -29.97
CA LEU A 122 1.69 -25.65 -29.02
C LEU A 122 1.58 -24.17 -29.33
N TRP A 123 0.34 -23.69 -29.40
CA TRP A 123 0.00 -22.30 -29.67
C TRP A 123 -0.56 -21.63 -28.42
N ILE A 124 0.02 -20.49 -28.05
CA ILE A 124 -0.41 -19.65 -26.94
C ILE A 124 -0.70 -18.27 -27.51
N VAL A 125 -1.97 -17.97 -27.69
CA VAL A 125 -2.43 -16.77 -28.41
C VAL A 125 -3.44 -16.04 -27.53
N GLY A 126 -3.27 -14.75 -27.29
CA GLY A 126 -4.23 -13.98 -26.51
C GLY A 126 -4.41 -12.54 -26.98
N GLY A 127 -5.47 -11.90 -26.49
CA GLY A 127 -5.76 -10.50 -26.76
C GLY A 127 -4.63 -9.58 -26.26
N SER A 128 -4.38 -8.49 -26.98
CA SER A 128 -3.38 -7.50 -26.57
C SER A 128 -3.94 -6.58 -25.47
N PRO A 129 -3.14 -6.17 -24.47
CA PRO A 129 -1.70 -6.41 -24.34
C PRO A 129 -1.30 -7.63 -23.49
N ARG A 130 -2.19 -8.20 -22.67
CA ARG A 130 -1.82 -9.18 -21.61
C ARG A 130 -2.24 -10.62 -21.88
N GLY A 131 -3.17 -10.87 -22.81
CA GLY A 131 -3.74 -12.21 -23.04
C GLY A 131 -2.67 -13.29 -23.26
N THR A 132 -1.69 -13.08 -24.15
CA THR A 132 -0.62 -14.08 -24.39
C THR A 132 0.22 -14.33 -23.14
N LEU A 133 0.54 -13.29 -22.36
CA LEU A 133 1.27 -13.42 -21.09
C LEU A 133 0.48 -14.27 -20.09
N TYR A 134 -0.82 -13.99 -19.93
CA TYR A 134 -1.69 -14.79 -19.09
C TYR A 134 -1.92 -16.21 -19.63
N GLY A 135 -1.80 -16.43 -20.95
CA GLY A 135 -1.81 -17.76 -21.54
C GLY A 135 -0.57 -18.57 -21.19
N VAL A 136 0.61 -17.94 -21.13
CA VAL A 136 1.83 -18.58 -20.62
C VAL A 136 1.65 -18.95 -19.14
N TYR A 137 1.13 -18.05 -18.32
CA TYR A 137 0.84 -18.39 -16.91
C TYR A 137 -0.29 -19.42 -16.78
N GLY A 138 -1.26 -19.45 -17.68
CA GLY A 138 -2.27 -20.52 -17.77
C GLY A 138 -1.62 -21.88 -18.02
N LEU A 139 -0.68 -21.98 -18.96
CA LEU A 139 0.11 -23.20 -19.16
C LEU A 139 0.91 -23.57 -17.90
N LEU A 140 1.69 -22.63 -17.37
CA LEU A 140 2.57 -22.88 -16.23
C LEU A 140 1.80 -23.26 -14.95
N GLN A 141 0.78 -22.48 -14.60
CA GLN A 141 0.00 -22.66 -13.39
C GLN A 141 -1.04 -23.76 -13.54
N ASP A 142 -1.92 -23.67 -14.55
CA ASP A 142 -3.12 -24.50 -14.61
C ASP A 142 -2.81 -25.91 -15.15
N HIS A 143 -1.74 -26.07 -15.95
CA HIS A 143 -1.38 -27.36 -16.57
C HIS A 143 -0.05 -27.95 -16.09
N LEU A 144 0.95 -27.12 -15.76
CA LEU A 144 2.29 -27.61 -15.37
C LEU A 144 2.55 -27.57 -13.86
N GLY A 145 1.66 -26.97 -13.07
CA GLY A 145 1.69 -27.03 -11.60
C GLY A 145 2.58 -25.99 -10.91
N CYS A 146 3.06 -24.97 -11.62
CA CYS A 146 3.76 -23.83 -11.03
C CYS A 146 2.84 -23.04 -10.11
N ARG A 147 3.35 -22.55 -8.98
CA ARG A 147 2.62 -21.70 -8.03
C ARG A 147 3.52 -20.58 -7.51
N TRP A 148 2.97 -19.38 -7.36
CA TRP A 148 3.64 -18.21 -6.78
C TRP A 148 2.78 -17.67 -5.63
N PHE A 149 3.03 -18.16 -4.42
CA PHE A 149 2.20 -17.90 -3.24
C PHE A 149 2.45 -16.50 -2.68
N THR A 150 3.71 -16.15 -2.48
CA THR A 150 4.19 -14.80 -2.13
C THR A 150 5.33 -14.43 -3.08
N PRO A 151 5.85 -13.18 -3.06
CA PRO A 151 7.04 -12.82 -3.83
C PRO A 151 8.26 -13.72 -3.53
N GLU A 152 8.36 -14.23 -2.31
CA GLU A 152 9.47 -15.06 -1.82
C GLU A 152 9.19 -16.57 -1.88
N VAL A 153 7.92 -16.98 -1.92
CA VAL A 153 7.52 -18.39 -1.81
C VAL A 153 6.82 -18.85 -3.07
N SER A 154 7.47 -19.74 -3.81
CA SER A 154 6.92 -20.40 -5.00
C SER A 154 7.12 -21.91 -4.94
N ARG A 155 6.34 -22.64 -5.73
CA ARG A 155 6.49 -24.07 -5.94
C ARG A 155 6.53 -24.36 -7.43
N ILE A 156 7.72 -24.62 -7.94
CA ILE A 156 7.96 -25.00 -9.33
C ILE A 156 8.25 -26.51 -9.36
N PRO A 157 7.41 -27.33 -10.03
CA PRO A 157 7.64 -28.78 -10.10
C PRO A 157 8.97 -29.10 -10.76
N SER A 158 9.69 -30.13 -10.31
CA SER A 158 10.92 -30.58 -10.97
C SER A 158 10.80 -32.04 -11.39
N VAL A 159 10.95 -32.31 -12.70
CA VAL A 159 10.75 -33.64 -13.30
C VAL A 159 11.90 -34.01 -14.24
N ASP A 160 12.17 -35.29 -14.41
CA ASP A 160 13.19 -35.75 -15.38
C ASP A 160 12.71 -35.69 -16.83
N ARG A 161 11.39 -35.78 -17.03
CA ARG A 161 10.74 -35.69 -18.33
C ARG A 161 9.46 -34.88 -18.21
N LEU A 162 9.38 -33.80 -18.97
CA LEU A 162 8.19 -32.98 -19.13
C LEU A 162 7.48 -33.38 -20.42
N THR A 163 6.17 -33.64 -20.35
CA THR A 163 5.32 -33.84 -21.53
C THR A 163 4.28 -32.75 -21.55
N LEU A 164 4.29 -31.90 -22.57
CA LEU A 164 3.27 -30.86 -22.69
C LEU A 164 1.92 -31.51 -23.06
N PRO A 165 0.83 -31.15 -22.35
CA PRO A 165 -0.48 -31.73 -22.62
C PRO A 165 -0.98 -31.33 -24.01
N THR A 166 -1.86 -32.18 -24.56
CA THR A 166 -2.65 -31.81 -25.75
C THR A 166 -3.79 -30.90 -25.31
N LEU A 167 -3.78 -29.65 -25.78
CA LEU A 167 -4.72 -28.61 -25.36
C LEU A 167 -5.60 -28.16 -26.53
N ASP A 168 -6.86 -27.83 -26.24
CA ASP A 168 -7.78 -27.12 -27.13
C ASP A 168 -8.76 -26.33 -26.26
N GLU A 169 -8.26 -25.23 -25.68
CA GLU A 169 -9.04 -24.42 -24.74
C GLU A 169 -8.93 -22.93 -25.04
N THR A 170 -9.94 -22.20 -24.59
CA THR A 170 -10.01 -20.74 -24.67
C THR A 170 -10.56 -20.24 -23.35
N VAL A 171 -9.83 -19.31 -22.72
CA VAL A 171 -10.11 -18.79 -21.39
C VAL A 171 -10.33 -17.29 -21.51
N GLU A 172 -11.47 -16.81 -21.00
CA GLU A 172 -11.73 -15.39 -20.81
C GLU A 172 -11.96 -15.09 -19.33
N PRO A 173 -11.30 -14.07 -18.77
CA PRO A 173 -11.56 -13.69 -17.39
C PRO A 173 -12.98 -13.15 -17.25
N ARG A 174 -13.66 -13.57 -16.19
CA ARG A 174 -15.02 -13.11 -15.88
C ARG A 174 -15.04 -11.65 -15.42
N LEU A 175 -14.00 -11.24 -14.68
CA LEU A 175 -13.81 -9.88 -14.22
C LEU A 175 -12.80 -9.16 -15.12
N GLU A 176 -13.15 -7.99 -15.64
CA GLU A 176 -12.26 -7.11 -16.41
C GLU A 176 -11.28 -6.32 -15.52
N TYR A 177 -11.58 -6.14 -14.24
CA TYR A 177 -10.73 -5.43 -13.27
C TYR A 177 -10.62 -6.23 -11.97
N ARG A 178 -9.38 -6.51 -11.56
CA ARG A 178 -9.03 -7.41 -10.46
C ARG A 178 -7.93 -6.78 -9.63
N GLU A 179 -8.28 -6.31 -8.44
CA GLU A 179 -7.33 -5.60 -7.59
C GLU A 179 -7.37 -6.14 -6.14
N PRO A 180 -6.50 -7.12 -5.82
CA PRO A 180 -6.21 -7.51 -4.45
C PRO A 180 -5.29 -6.47 -3.80
N PHE A 181 -5.85 -5.45 -3.15
CA PHE A 181 -5.09 -4.31 -2.66
C PHE A 181 -4.52 -4.58 -1.26
N VAL A 182 -3.49 -5.43 -1.22
CA VAL A 182 -2.72 -5.79 -0.03
C VAL A 182 -1.23 -5.58 -0.29
N LYS A 183 -0.44 -5.21 0.72
CA LYS A 183 0.96 -4.80 0.53
C LYS A 183 1.83 -5.91 -0.08
N GLU A 184 1.62 -7.15 0.32
CA GLU A 184 2.35 -8.34 -0.14
C GLU A 184 2.06 -8.70 -1.60
N ALA A 185 0.96 -8.18 -2.16
CA ALA A 185 0.59 -8.39 -3.56
C ALA A 185 1.23 -7.36 -4.51
N MET A 186 1.82 -6.27 -3.99
CA MET A 186 2.27 -5.13 -4.81
C MET A 186 3.53 -5.39 -5.65
N ASP A 187 4.16 -6.56 -5.50
CA ASP A 187 5.25 -6.98 -6.40
C ASP A 187 4.72 -7.20 -7.84
N PRO A 188 5.28 -6.52 -8.85
CA PRO A 188 4.72 -6.54 -10.20
C PRO A 188 4.84 -7.90 -10.90
N ASP A 189 5.92 -8.65 -10.66
CA ASP A 189 6.11 -9.99 -11.23
C ASP A 189 5.14 -10.99 -10.59
N TRP A 190 4.99 -10.95 -9.26
CA TRP A 190 3.99 -11.73 -8.53
C TRP A 190 2.57 -11.41 -9.02
N ALA A 191 2.25 -10.14 -9.25
CA ALA A 191 0.94 -9.69 -9.69
C ALA A 191 0.57 -10.28 -11.06
N VAL A 192 1.46 -10.18 -12.07
CA VAL A 192 1.16 -10.74 -13.40
C VAL A 192 1.14 -12.27 -13.41
N ARG A 193 2.00 -12.93 -12.63
CA ARG A 193 2.00 -14.39 -12.43
C ARG A 193 0.68 -14.88 -11.85
N ASN A 194 0.06 -14.07 -10.99
CA ASN A 194 -1.26 -14.31 -10.41
C ASN A 194 -2.40 -13.61 -11.18
N ARG A 195 -2.15 -13.12 -12.40
CA ARG A 195 -3.15 -12.56 -13.34
C ARG A 195 -3.92 -11.35 -12.82
N VAL A 196 -3.27 -10.53 -12.00
CA VAL A 196 -3.74 -9.26 -11.44
C VAL A 196 -3.48 -8.11 -12.41
N ASN A 197 -4.39 -7.11 -12.47
CA ASN A 197 -4.31 -6.00 -13.43
C ASN A 197 -4.70 -4.62 -12.86
N GLY A 198 -4.76 -4.49 -11.53
CA GLY A 198 -5.25 -3.30 -10.83
C GLY A 198 -4.42 -2.02 -11.03
N GLN A 199 -4.98 -0.89 -10.62
CA GLN A 199 -4.40 0.45 -10.75
C GLN A 199 -3.14 0.65 -9.89
N PHE A 200 -3.06 0.05 -8.71
CA PHE A 200 -2.05 0.37 -7.71
C PHE A 200 -0.77 -0.48 -7.81
N PHE A 201 -0.68 -1.33 -8.82
CA PHE A 201 0.52 -2.13 -9.12
C PHE A 201 1.42 -1.40 -10.12
N ASP A 202 2.73 -1.54 -9.99
CA ASP A 202 3.71 -0.94 -10.90
C ASP A 202 3.92 -1.80 -12.16
N LEU A 203 2.83 -2.02 -12.90
CA LEU A 203 2.82 -2.80 -14.14
C LEU A 203 3.19 -1.89 -15.32
N ASP A 204 4.45 -2.01 -15.76
CA ASP A 204 4.96 -1.33 -16.95
C ASP A 204 4.56 -2.03 -18.28
N GLU A 205 5.15 -1.61 -19.41
CA GLU A 205 4.87 -2.22 -20.72
C GLU A 205 5.31 -3.69 -20.84
N ARG A 206 6.33 -4.13 -20.07
CA ARG A 206 6.77 -5.54 -19.97
C ARG A 206 5.69 -6.41 -19.34
N HIS A 207 4.95 -5.86 -18.38
CA HIS A 207 3.82 -6.52 -17.73
C HIS A 207 2.52 -6.42 -18.55
N GLY A 208 2.55 -5.72 -19.67
CA GLY A 208 1.37 -5.41 -20.49
C GLY A 208 0.50 -4.30 -19.92
N GLY A 209 1.01 -3.49 -18.99
CA GLY A 209 0.30 -2.36 -18.38
C GLY A 209 -0.78 -2.77 -17.37
N LYS A 210 -1.65 -1.81 -17.02
CA LYS A 210 -2.72 -1.96 -16.02
C LYS A 210 -4.02 -1.27 -16.40
N VAL A 211 -5.09 -1.53 -15.66
CA VAL A 211 -6.27 -0.65 -15.65
C VAL A 211 -5.85 0.65 -15.00
N SER A 212 -5.72 1.70 -15.80
CA SER A 212 -5.18 2.97 -15.34
C SER A 212 -6.26 4.01 -15.07
N TYR A 213 -6.21 4.64 -13.90
CA TYR A 213 -7.10 5.67 -13.42
C TYR A 213 -6.45 7.07 -13.45
N ARG A 214 -7.21 8.08 -13.89
CA ARG A 214 -6.94 9.50 -13.65
C ARG A 214 -7.90 10.02 -12.58
N GLY A 215 -7.31 10.51 -11.47
CA GLY A 215 -8.01 10.61 -10.20
C GLY A 215 -8.35 9.22 -9.66
N PHE A 216 -8.88 9.11 -8.45
CA PHE A 216 -9.40 7.84 -7.95
C PHE A 216 -10.43 8.15 -6.88
N VAL A 217 -11.69 8.16 -7.29
CA VAL A 217 -12.86 8.56 -6.50
C VAL A 217 -12.72 9.95 -5.84
N HIS A 218 -13.74 10.41 -5.10
CA HIS A 218 -13.76 11.71 -4.41
C HIS A 218 -13.20 12.90 -5.21
N THR A 219 -13.59 12.99 -6.50
CA THR A 219 -12.91 13.83 -7.50
C THR A 219 -13.60 15.17 -7.73
N TYR A 220 -14.77 15.43 -7.14
CA TYR A 220 -15.51 16.67 -7.39
C TYR A 220 -14.67 17.91 -7.07
N GLU A 221 -14.05 17.99 -5.90
CA GLU A 221 -13.22 19.16 -5.55
C GLU A 221 -11.96 19.29 -6.42
N ALA A 222 -11.40 18.18 -6.89
CA ALA A 222 -10.25 18.20 -7.80
C ALA A 222 -10.63 18.68 -9.21
N LEU A 223 -11.82 18.30 -9.70
CA LEU A 223 -12.31 18.70 -11.03
C LEU A 223 -12.77 20.15 -11.06
N ILE A 224 -13.47 20.60 -10.00
CA ILE A 224 -13.99 21.96 -9.86
C ILE A 224 -13.61 22.47 -8.46
N PRO A 225 -12.41 23.06 -8.32
CA PRO A 225 -11.93 23.58 -7.03
C PRO A 225 -12.86 24.66 -6.47
N PRO A 226 -13.40 24.51 -5.24
CA PRO A 226 -14.28 25.52 -4.64
C PRO A 226 -13.62 26.89 -4.47
N GLU A 227 -12.30 26.92 -4.27
CA GLU A 227 -11.57 28.19 -4.16
C GLU A 227 -11.53 29.00 -5.46
N GLU A 228 -11.64 28.33 -6.60
CA GLU A 228 -11.64 28.98 -7.92
C GLU A 228 -13.06 29.33 -8.37
N TYR A 229 -14.04 28.46 -8.10
CA TYR A 229 -15.36 28.55 -8.74
C TYR A 229 -16.48 29.01 -7.79
N PHE A 230 -16.38 28.87 -6.47
CA PHE A 230 -17.53 29.07 -5.57
C PHE A 230 -18.04 30.51 -5.53
N ASP A 231 -17.14 31.50 -5.54
CA ASP A 231 -17.53 32.91 -5.38
C ASP A 231 -18.31 33.43 -6.60
N GLU A 232 -17.99 32.91 -7.80
CA GLU A 232 -18.67 33.24 -9.05
C GLU A 232 -19.89 32.34 -9.33
N HIS A 233 -19.80 31.07 -8.93
CA HIS A 233 -20.77 30.03 -9.24
C HIS A 233 -21.21 29.22 -8.02
N PRO A 234 -21.75 29.85 -6.95
CA PRO A 234 -22.17 29.13 -5.75
C PRO A 234 -23.30 28.12 -6.04
N GLU A 235 -24.06 28.29 -7.13
CA GLU A 235 -25.12 27.38 -7.57
C GLU A 235 -24.62 26.05 -8.17
N TRP A 236 -23.31 25.90 -8.38
CA TRP A 236 -22.67 24.65 -8.81
C TRP A 236 -22.44 23.71 -7.62
N PHE A 237 -22.39 24.24 -6.41
CA PHE A 237 -22.11 23.48 -5.20
C PHE A 237 -23.41 23.11 -4.47
N ALA A 238 -23.36 22.14 -3.56
CA ALA A 238 -24.55 21.59 -2.93
C ALA A 238 -25.29 22.63 -2.09
N LEU A 239 -26.63 22.62 -2.19
CA LEU A 239 -27.51 23.29 -1.23
C LEU A 239 -27.77 22.31 -0.09
N VAL A 240 -27.46 22.69 1.14
CA VAL A 240 -27.73 21.90 2.34
C VAL A 240 -28.32 22.85 3.38
N ASP A 241 -29.47 22.50 3.97
CA ASP A 241 -30.18 23.33 4.95
C ASP A 241 -30.41 24.77 4.46
N GLY A 242 -30.70 24.91 3.16
CA GLY A 242 -30.95 26.20 2.51
C GLY A 242 -29.70 27.06 2.27
N LYS A 243 -28.49 26.54 2.45
CA LYS A 243 -27.21 27.24 2.20
C LYS A 243 -26.35 26.49 1.20
N ARG A 244 -25.68 27.24 0.30
CA ARG A 244 -24.65 26.66 -0.58
C ARG A 244 -23.34 26.54 0.20
N LEU A 245 -22.73 25.36 0.17
CA LEU A 245 -21.51 25.08 0.92
C LEU A 245 -20.28 25.28 0.05
N LYS A 246 -19.30 26.06 0.54
CA LYS A 246 -17.98 26.24 -0.11
C LYS A 246 -17.02 25.09 0.24
N HIS A 247 -16.90 24.77 1.52
CA HIS A 247 -16.04 23.70 2.02
C HIS A 247 -16.86 22.48 2.38
N ARG A 248 -16.26 21.29 2.29
CA ARG A 248 -16.93 20.00 2.52
C ARG A 248 -18.23 19.94 1.74
N SER A 249 -18.16 20.21 0.44
CA SER A 249 -19.34 20.36 -0.40
C SER A 249 -19.47 19.17 -1.34
N GLN A 250 -20.65 19.03 -1.92
CA GLN A 250 -20.89 18.18 -3.08
C GLN A 250 -21.26 19.06 -4.28
N PHE A 251 -21.38 18.46 -5.46
CA PHE A 251 -21.93 19.15 -6.62
C PHE A 251 -23.46 19.22 -6.59
N CYS A 252 -23.98 20.29 -7.17
CA CYS A 252 -25.35 20.39 -7.65
C CYS A 252 -25.46 19.62 -8.98
N ASN A 253 -25.57 18.29 -8.92
CA ASN A 253 -25.45 17.40 -10.09
C ASN A 253 -26.51 17.62 -11.19
N THR A 254 -27.56 18.42 -10.94
CA THR A 254 -28.60 18.78 -11.94
C THR A 254 -28.37 20.16 -12.57
N ASN A 255 -27.25 20.82 -12.28
CA ASN A 255 -26.90 22.09 -12.88
C ASN A 255 -26.28 21.88 -14.29
N PRO A 256 -26.90 22.38 -15.37
CA PRO A 256 -26.40 22.16 -16.72
C PRO A 256 -25.06 22.86 -17.00
N LYS A 257 -24.79 24.01 -16.36
CA LYS A 257 -23.55 24.75 -16.58
C LYS A 257 -22.35 24.08 -15.91
N LEU A 258 -22.57 23.52 -14.71
CA LEU A 258 -21.59 22.65 -14.08
C LEU A 258 -21.30 21.41 -14.94
N ALA A 259 -22.33 20.77 -15.49
CA ALA A 259 -22.15 19.60 -16.34
C ALA A 259 -21.31 19.89 -17.60
N GLU A 260 -21.51 21.07 -18.23
CA GLU A 260 -20.67 21.55 -19.34
C GLU A 260 -19.20 21.71 -18.90
N GLU A 261 -18.95 22.38 -17.78
CA GLU A 261 -17.58 22.62 -17.28
C GLU A 261 -16.87 21.33 -16.88
N VAL A 262 -17.52 20.45 -16.11
CA VAL A 262 -16.98 19.15 -15.72
C VAL A 262 -16.64 18.31 -16.96
N THR A 263 -17.49 18.34 -17.98
CA THR A 263 -17.22 17.63 -19.24
C THR A 263 -15.95 18.14 -19.90
N GLU A 264 -15.75 19.46 -19.97
CA GLU A 264 -14.54 20.01 -20.60
C GLU A 264 -13.28 19.75 -19.77
N LYS A 265 -13.35 19.82 -18.43
CA LYS A 265 -12.24 19.44 -17.54
C LYS A 265 -11.84 17.98 -17.75
N VAL A 266 -12.81 17.07 -17.84
CA VAL A 266 -12.53 15.65 -18.12
C VAL A 266 -11.93 15.46 -19.50
N ARG A 267 -12.40 16.16 -20.55
CA ARG A 267 -11.76 16.12 -21.88
C ARG A 267 -10.33 16.62 -21.84
N GLN A 268 -10.07 17.71 -21.12
CA GLN A 268 -8.72 18.24 -20.95
C GLN A 268 -7.81 17.18 -20.32
N LEU A 269 -8.24 16.56 -19.22
CA LEU A 269 -7.49 15.48 -18.57
C LEU A 269 -7.24 14.29 -19.51
N MET A 270 -8.21 13.91 -20.34
CA MET A 270 -8.04 12.83 -21.34
C MET A 270 -7.00 13.17 -22.41
N ARG A 271 -6.93 14.44 -22.85
CA ARG A 271 -5.90 14.90 -23.80
C ARG A 271 -4.51 14.93 -23.16
N GLU A 272 -4.42 15.37 -21.92
CA GLU A 272 -3.17 15.45 -21.15
C GLU A 272 -2.65 14.07 -20.74
N HIS A 273 -3.56 13.11 -20.54
CA HIS A 273 -3.24 11.76 -20.07
C HIS A 273 -3.82 10.66 -20.97
N PRO A 274 -3.34 10.50 -22.21
CA PRO A 274 -3.93 9.61 -23.20
C PRO A 274 -3.77 8.11 -22.88
N LYS A 275 -2.83 7.74 -21.99
CA LYS A 275 -2.59 6.34 -21.58
C LYS A 275 -3.61 5.85 -20.53
N ASP A 276 -4.24 6.76 -19.79
CA ASP A 276 -5.18 6.37 -18.74
C ASP A 276 -6.48 5.83 -19.38
N THR A 277 -7.10 4.86 -18.72
CA THR A 277 -8.28 4.15 -19.24
C THR A 277 -9.59 4.58 -18.57
N VAL A 278 -9.51 5.01 -17.31
CA VAL A 278 -10.67 5.37 -16.48
C VAL A 278 -10.47 6.76 -15.89
N PHE A 279 -11.51 7.59 -15.94
CA PHE A 279 -11.51 8.95 -15.40
C PHE A 279 -12.62 9.08 -14.36
N SER A 280 -12.26 9.42 -13.13
CA SER A 280 -13.23 9.47 -12.04
C SER A 280 -14.01 10.79 -12.05
N VAL A 281 -15.33 10.70 -11.95
CA VAL A 281 -16.26 11.81 -11.72
C VAL A 281 -17.23 11.38 -10.63
N SER A 282 -16.85 11.61 -9.38
CA SER A 282 -17.51 10.98 -8.24
C SER A 282 -17.64 11.91 -7.04
N GLN A 283 -18.73 11.73 -6.28
CA GLN A 283 -18.98 12.44 -5.02
C GLN A 283 -17.77 12.43 -4.07
N ASN A 284 -17.60 13.51 -3.32
CA ASN A 284 -16.61 13.60 -2.24
C ASN A 284 -17.04 12.75 -1.03
N ASP A 285 -16.10 12.49 -0.13
CA ASP A 285 -16.29 11.67 1.07
C ASP A 285 -17.03 12.43 2.19
N TRP A 286 -18.28 12.80 1.91
CA TRP A 286 -19.17 13.51 2.84
C TRP A 286 -20.53 12.83 2.94
N ASP A 287 -21.21 12.99 4.06
CA ASP A 287 -22.48 12.33 4.42
C ASP A 287 -23.74 13.04 3.92
N HIS A 288 -23.59 14.13 3.17
CA HIS A 288 -24.68 14.96 2.67
C HIS A 288 -24.66 15.08 1.14
N TYR A 289 -25.75 15.61 0.59
CA TYR A 289 -25.99 15.76 -0.84
C TYR A 289 -26.72 17.07 -1.13
N CYS A 290 -26.82 17.44 -2.42
CA CYS A 290 -27.50 18.67 -2.81
C CYS A 290 -29.04 18.55 -2.71
N GLU A 291 -29.65 19.37 -1.86
CA GLU A 291 -31.09 19.44 -1.57
C GLU A 291 -31.85 20.46 -2.43
N CYS A 292 -31.23 20.96 -3.51
CA CYS A 292 -31.91 21.89 -4.40
C CYS A 292 -33.14 21.25 -5.05
N GLU A 293 -34.15 22.06 -5.40
CA GLU A 293 -35.45 21.59 -5.93
C GLU A 293 -35.30 20.53 -7.05
N LYS A 294 -34.35 20.73 -7.97
CA LYS A 294 -34.13 19.81 -9.10
C LYS A 294 -33.48 18.48 -8.69
N CYS A 295 -32.46 18.52 -7.82
CA CYS A 295 -31.83 17.30 -7.31
C CYS A 295 -32.83 16.49 -6.49
N THR A 296 -33.58 17.15 -5.60
CA THR A 296 -34.61 16.52 -4.77
C THR A 296 -35.70 15.90 -5.63
N ALA A 297 -36.27 16.64 -6.59
CA ALA A 297 -37.31 16.13 -7.47
C ALA A 297 -36.85 14.90 -8.28
N LEU A 298 -35.60 14.90 -8.75
CA LEU A 298 -35.02 13.77 -9.49
C LEU A 298 -34.81 12.56 -8.58
N ALA A 299 -34.23 12.76 -7.39
CA ALA A 299 -34.01 11.69 -6.42
C ALA A 299 -35.33 11.06 -5.95
N GLU A 300 -36.37 11.86 -5.73
CA GLU A 300 -37.71 11.37 -5.39
C GLU A 300 -38.36 10.59 -6.54
N ALA A 301 -38.25 11.08 -7.77
CA ALA A 301 -38.82 10.41 -8.94
C ALA A 301 -38.19 9.03 -9.20
N GLU A 302 -36.88 8.91 -8.98
CA GLU A 302 -36.13 7.66 -9.12
C GLU A 302 -36.07 6.82 -7.83
N GLY A 303 -36.48 7.39 -6.69
CA GLY A 303 -36.42 6.77 -5.37
C GLY A 303 -35.00 6.52 -4.84
N SER A 304 -34.01 7.29 -5.31
CA SER A 304 -32.58 7.12 -5.00
C SER A 304 -31.78 8.42 -5.16
N GLN A 305 -30.83 8.67 -4.24
CA GLN A 305 -29.85 9.76 -4.35
C GLN A 305 -28.71 9.49 -5.34
N ALA A 306 -28.59 8.28 -5.89
CA ALA A 306 -27.70 8.00 -7.01
C ALA A 306 -28.17 8.70 -8.30
N ALA A 307 -29.48 9.00 -8.43
CA ALA A 307 -30.03 9.54 -9.66
C ALA A 307 -29.48 10.93 -10.04
N PRO A 308 -29.38 11.91 -9.12
CA PRO A 308 -28.67 13.15 -9.40
C PRO A 308 -27.23 12.94 -9.86
N ILE A 309 -26.47 12.05 -9.22
CA ILE A 309 -25.07 11.77 -9.58
C ILE A 309 -24.99 11.20 -10.99
N LEU A 310 -25.77 10.15 -11.28
CA LEU A 310 -25.85 9.56 -12.61
C LEU A 310 -26.32 10.55 -13.68
N HIS A 311 -27.14 11.53 -13.32
CA HIS A 311 -27.56 12.57 -14.26
C HIS A 311 -26.38 13.42 -14.74
N LEU A 312 -25.45 13.80 -13.85
CA LEU A 312 -24.21 14.47 -14.23
C LEU A 312 -23.29 13.52 -15.02
N VAL A 313 -23.02 12.34 -14.46
CA VAL A 313 -22.06 11.38 -15.02
C VAL A 313 -22.47 10.92 -16.43
N ASN A 314 -23.74 10.66 -16.67
CA ASN A 314 -24.23 10.31 -18.01
C ASN A 314 -24.08 11.46 -19.02
N GLN A 315 -24.16 12.73 -18.59
CA GLN A 315 -23.90 13.86 -19.48
C GLN A 315 -22.42 13.94 -19.85
N VAL A 316 -21.52 13.78 -18.88
CA VAL A 316 -20.08 13.73 -19.12
C VAL A 316 -19.73 12.57 -20.04
N ALA A 317 -20.24 11.37 -19.76
CA ALA A 317 -20.01 10.17 -20.56
C ALA A 317 -20.46 10.33 -22.02
N ARG A 318 -21.62 10.96 -22.26
CA ARG A 318 -22.08 11.31 -23.62
C ARG A 318 -21.22 12.38 -24.26
N GLY A 319 -20.75 13.36 -23.48
CA GLY A 319 -19.92 14.46 -23.97
C GLY A 319 -18.55 13.99 -24.46
N ILE A 320 -17.96 12.97 -23.85
CA ILE A 320 -16.60 12.52 -24.18
C ILE A 320 -16.55 11.43 -25.27
N ARG A 321 -17.64 10.68 -25.48
CA ARG A 321 -17.64 9.43 -26.28
C ARG A 321 -17.18 9.54 -27.72
N ASP A 322 -17.42 10.68 -28.38
CA ASP A 322 -17.10 10.84 -29.80
C ASP A 322 -15.62 11.12 -30.03
N GLU A 323 -14.97 11.78 -29.05
CA GLU A 323 -13.54 12.08 -29.07
C GLU A 323 -12.71 10.95 -28.43
N PHE A 324 -13.27 10.29 -27.41
CA PHE A 324 -12.61 9.29 -26.58
C PHE A 324 -13.43 8.00 -26.43
N PRO A 325 -13.63 7.21 -27.52
CA PRO A 325 -14.50 6.04 -27.51
C PRO A 325 -13.97 4.87 -26.68
N ASP A 326 -12.68 4.85 -26.36
CA ASP A 326 -11.98 3.83 -25.57
C ASP A 326 -11.91 4.15 -24.06
N LYS A 327 -12.34 5.35 -23.64
CA LYS A 327 -12.22 5.81 -22.24
C LYS A 327 -13.50 5.59 -21.44
N LEU A 328 -13.31 5.28 -20.17
CA LEU A 328 -14.39 5.04 -19.21
C LEU A 328 -14.50 6.17 -18.20
N ILE A 329 -15.72 6.40 -17.71
CA ILE A 329 -15.99 7.29 -16.57
C ILE A 329 -16.36 6.44 -15.36
N ASP A 330 -15.74 6.67 -14.21
CA ASP A 330 -16.07 6.02 -12.94
C ASP A 330 -16.86 6.97 -12.03
N THR A 331 -17.87 6.43 -11.36
CA THR A 331 -18.56 7.11 -10.25
C THR A 331 -18.87 6.16 -9.11
N LEU A 332 -18.92 6.71 -7.90
CA LEU A 332 -19.31 5.99 -6.69
C LEU A 332 -20.84 5.79 -6.58
N ALA A 333 -21.21 4.64 -6.04
CA ALA A 333 -22.46 4.36 -5.34
C ALA A 333 -22.09 4.02 -3.88
N TYR A 334 -21.99 5.06 -3.05
CA TYR A 334 -21.33 5.04 -1.75
C TYR A 334 -22.19 5.77 -0.70
N SER A 335 -22.33 5.17 0.49
CA SER A 335 -23.10 5.75 1.60
C SER A 335 -24.51 6.15 1.17
N TYR A 336 -24.85 7.45 1.16
CA TYR A 336 -26.18 7.95 0.78
C TYR A 336 -26.61 7.60 -0.65
N SER A 337 -25.67 7.35 -1.57
CA SER A 337 -25.93 7.08 -2.99
C SER A 337 -25.88 5.59 -3.35
N ARG A 338 -25.77 4.69 -2.37
CA ARG A 338 -25.61 3.24 -2.61
C ARG A 338 -26.78 2.61 -3.37
N LYS A 339 -28.01 3.05 -3.07
CA LYS A 339 -29.24 2.49 -3.65
C LYS A 339 -29.36 2.80 -5.15
N PRO A 340 -29.63 1.84 -6.05
CA PRO A 340 -29.82 2.12 -7.47
C PRO A 340 -31.09 2.94 -7.76
N PRO A 341 -31.09 3.77 -8.82
CA PRO A 341 -32.29 4.42 -9.32
C PRO A 341 -33.27 3.41 -9.92
N LYS A 342 -34.57 3.77 -9.96
CA LYS A 342 -35.64 2.88 -10.43
C LYS A 342 -35.59 2.64 -11.95
N THR A 343 -35.32 3.67 -12.73
CA THR A 343 -35.42 3.62 -14.20
C THR A 343 -34.20 4.18 -14.93
N MET A 344 -33.44 5.06 -14.28
CA MET A 344 -32.21 5.60 -14.86
C MET A 344 -31.13 4.52 -15.01
N LYS A 345 -30.45 4.50 -16.15
CA LYS A 345 -29.33 3.58 -16.43
C LYS A 345 -28.04 4.37 -16.67
N PRO A 346 -26.88 3.87 -16.22
CA PRO A 346 -25.59 4.39 -16.63
C PRO A 346 -25.37 4.23 -18.14
N GLU A 347 -24.63 5.14 -18.76
CA GLU A 347 -24.16 4.97 -20.14
C GLU A 347 -23.20 3.78 -20.28
N PRO A 348 -23.03 3.18 -21.47
CA PRO A 348 -22.19 1.98 -21.66
C PRO A 348 -20.71 2.14 -21.27
N ASN A 349 -20.19 3.38 -21.27
CA ASN A 349 -18.84 3.73 -20.85
C ASN A 349 -18.77 4.28 -19.40
N VAL A 350 -19.82 4.08 -18.60
CA VAL A 350 -19.83 4.45 -17.18
C VAL A 350 -19.67 3.20 -16.32
N ILE A 351 -18.68 3.23 -15.44
CA ILE A 351 -18.50 2.32 -14.31
C ILE A 351 -19.30 2.90 -13.13
N VAL A 352 -20.14 2.07 -12.54
CA VAL A 352 -20.69 2.35 -11.21
C VAL A 352 -19.93 1.50 -10.20
N ARG A 353 -19.28 2.16 -9.24
CA ARG A 353 -18.49 1.52 -8.19
C ARG A 353 -19.29 1.47 -6.89
N LEU A 354 -19.82 0.29 -6.58
CA LEU A 354 -20.64 0.03 -5.40
C LEU A 354 -19.74 -0.36 -4.22
N CYS A 355 -19.94 0.28 -3.06
CA CYS A 355 -19.08 0.09 -1.88
C CYS A 355 -19.76 -0.72 -0.78
N SER A 356 -19.03 -1.66 -0.16
CA SER A 356 -19.53 -2.53 0.92
C SER A 356 -19.18 -2.07 2.35
N ILE A 357 -18.61 -0.87 2.52
CA ILE A 357 -17.94 -0.42 3.76
C ILE A 357 -18.75 -0.60 5.06
N GLU A 358 -20.07 -0.49 5.01
CA GLU A 358 -20.93 -0.62 6.20
C GLU A 358 -21.31 -2.07 6.54
N CYS A 359 -20.92 -3.03 5.71
CA CYS A 359 -21.37 -4.41 5.83
C CYS A 359 -20.66 -5.16 6.96
N CYS A 360 -21.28 -6.26 7.36
CA CYS A 360 -20.66 -7.30 8.15
C CYS A 360 -19.78 -8.19 7.26
N PHE A 361 -18.54 -8.43 7.67
CA PHE A 361 -17.56 -9.27 6.96
C PHE A 361 -17.37 -10.65 7.61
N ASN A 362 -18.02 -10.90 8.74
CA ASN A 362 -18.00 -12.20 9.44
C ASN A 362 -18.85 -13.27 8.71
N HIS A 363 -19.80 -12.84 7.89
CA HIS A 363 -20.75 -13.72 7.19
C HIS A 363 -20.81 -13.36 5.71
N PRO A 364 -21.01 -14.34 4.79
CA PRO A 364 -21.25 -14.03 3.39
C PRO A 364 -22.41 -13.04 3.24
N PHE A 365 -22.30 -12.09 2.30
CA PHE A 365 -23.26 -10.99 2.18
C PHE A 365 -24.71 -11.46 2.03
N ASP A 366 -24.94 -12.50 1.24
CA ASP A 366 -26.24 -13.08 0.94
C ASP A 366 -26.79 -14.02 2.04
N GLN A 367 -25.98 -14.32 3.05
CA GLN A 367 -26.32 -15.21 4.16
C GLN A 367 -26.39 -14.48 5.51
N CYS A 368 -25.83 -13.28 5.60
CA CYS A 368 -25.81 -12.50 6.83
C CYS A 368 -27.24 -12.06 7.26
N PRO A 369 -27.63 -12.24 8.53
CA PRO A 369 -28.95 -11.86 9.02
C PRO A 369 -29.10 -10.35 9.24
N SER A 370 -28.01 -9.58 9.22
CA SER A 370 -28.03 -8.13 9.46
C SER A 370 -28.85 -7.40 8.40
N GLU A 371 -29.55 -6.32 8.79
CA GLU A 371 -30.32 -5.53 7.81
C GLU A 371 -29.39 -4.77 6.86
N ILE A 372 -28.17 -4.43 7.30
CA ILE A 372 -27.19 -3.73 6.47
C ILE A 372 -26.78 -4.60 5.28
N ASN A 373 -26.37 -5.86 5.51
CA ASN A 373 -26.00 -6.79 4.45
C ASN A 373 -27.20 -7.12 3.56
N LYS A 374 -28.39 -7.35 4.13
CA LYS A 374 -29.63 -7.53 3.35
C LYS A 374 -29.92 -6.34 2.45
N SER A 375 -29.66 -5.12 2.91
CA SER A 375 -29.78 -3.93 2.09
C SER A 375 -28.74 -3.88 0.98
N PHE A 376 -27.49 -4.21 1.29
CA PHE A 376 -26.41 -4.26 0.31
C PHE A 376 -26.67 -5.29 -0.79
N VAL A 377 -27.16 -6.48 -0.45
CA VAL A 377 -27.59 -7.51 -1.42
C VAL A 377 -28.65 -6.96 -2.37
N ARG A 378 -29.67 -6.27 -1.84
CA ARG A 378 -30.70 -5.61 -2.68
C ARG A 378 -30.12 -4.53 -3.57
N ASP A 379 -29.09 -3.81 -3.10
CA ASP A 379 -28.39 -2.79 -3.89
C ASP A 379 -27.61 -3.45 -5.04
N VAL A 380 -26.86 -4.53 -4.79
CA VAL A 380 -26.15 -5.33 -5.81
C VAL A 380 -27.13 -5.89 -6.85
N GLU A 381 -28.20 -6.55 -6.41
CA GLU A 381 -29.25 -7.07 -7.31
C GLU A 381 -29.96 -5.96 -8.09
N GLY A 382 -30.11 -4.78 -7.50
CA GLY A 382 -30.75 -3.64 -8.14
C GLY A 382 -29.84 -3.05 -9.23
N TRP A 383 -28.57 -2.82 -8.90
CA TRP A 383 -27.57 -2.32 -9.84
C TRP A 383 -27.31 -3.30 -10.99
N SER A 384 -27.25 -4.60 -10.72
CA SER A 384 -27.04 -5.62 -11.76
C SER A 384 -28.10 -5.62 -12.86
N ARG A 385 -29.32 -5.13 -12.57
CA ARG A 385 -30.42 -5.00 -13.53
C ARG A 385 -30.35 -3.75 -14.40
N VAL A 386 -29.66 -2.70 -13.93
CA VAL A 386 -29.65 -1.38 -14.59
C VAL A 386 -28.27 -0.94 -15.09
N CYS A 387 -27.19 -1.56 -14.61
CA CYS A 387 -25.81 -1.25 -14.95
C CYS A 387 -25.14 -2.45 -15.63
N ASN A 388 -24.51 -2.20 -16.80
CA ASN A 388 -23.80 -3.22 -17.56
C ASN A 388 -22.31 -3.33 -17.19
N ARG A 389 -21.80 -2.38 -16.40
CA ARG A 389 -20.41 -2.30 -15.96
C ARG A 389 -20.38 -1.91 -14.48
N LEU A 390 -20.90 -2.83 -13.66
CA LEU A 390 -20.94 -2.68 -12.22
C LEU A 390 -19.60 -3.15 -11.66
N TRP A 391 -18.88 -2.27 -10.98
CA TRP A 391 -17.70 -2.63 -10.22
C TRP A 391 -18.01 -2.54 -8.74
N VAL A 392 -17.30 -3.33 -7.94
CA VAL A 392 -17.44 -3.33 -6.48
C VAL A 392 -16.12 -2.89 -5.85
N TRP A 393 -16.24 -2.03 -4.84
CA TRP A 393 -15.21 -1.77 -3.86
C TRP A 393 -15.58 -2.54 -2.60
N ASP A 394 -14.91 -3.66 -2.37
CA ASP A 394 -15.09 -4.50 -1.20
C ASP A 394 -14.00 -4.20 -0.16
N TYR A 395 -14.37 -4.13 1.12
CA TYR A 395 -13.47 -3.69 2.19
C TYR A 395 -13.15 -4.86 3.11
N VAL A 396 -11.92 -5.34 3.05
CA VAL A 396 -11.61 -6.70 3.45
C VAL A 396 -10.61 -6.81 4.60
N THR A 397 -10.55 -5.77 5.41
CA THR A 397 -9.71 -5.68 6.61
C THR A 397 -10.35 -4.75 7.65
N SER A 398 -9.78 -4.72 8.86
CA SER A 398 -9.98 -3.60 9.79
C SER A 398 -8.98 -2.47 9.48
N PHE A 399 -9.50 -1.28 9.16
CA PHE A 399 -8.70 -0.05 8.98
C PHE A 399 -8.30 0.60 10.30
N SER A 400 -9.01 0.29 11.39
CA SER A 400 -8.62 0.76 12.72
C SER A 400 -7.34 0.03 13.17
N HIS A 401 -7.23 -1.26 12.87
CA HIS A 401 -6.16 -2.13 13.35
C HIS A 401 -5.86 -3.28 12.38
N TYR A 402 -4.90 -3.11 11.47
CA TYR A 402 -4.52 -4.15 10.50
C TYR A 402 -3.91 -5.43 11.11
N LEU A 403 -3.42 -5.34 12.35
CA LEU A 403 -2.89 -6.48 13.12
C LEU A 403 -3.97 -7.15 13.98
N THR A 404 -5.22 -6.73 13.93
CA THR A 404 -6.27 -7.39 14.70
C THR A 404 -6.71 -8.67 13.97
N PRO A 405 -6.84 -9.83 14.64
CA PRO A 405 -7.46 -11.01 14.05
C PRO A 405 -8.81 -10.66 13.42
N PHE A 406 -9.00 -10.93 12.13
CA PHE A 406 -10.16 -10.47 11.38
C PHE A 406 -10.83 -11.65 10.65
N PRO A 407 -12.04 -12.07 11.07
CA PRO A 407 -12.66 -13.31 10.61
C PRO A 407 -13.38 -13.11 9.27
N ASN A 408 -12.65 -12.95 8.17
CA ASN A 408 -13.28 -12.71 6.87
C ASN A 408 -12.69 -13.48 5.67
N LEU A 409 -11.58 -14.22 5.83
CA LEU A 409 -11.02 -15.02 4.74
C LEU A 409 -12.00 -16.09 4.22
N HIS A 410 -12.80 -16.69 5.10
CA HIS A 410 -13.77 -17.72 4.72
C HIS A 410 -14.97 -17.18 3.91
N VAL A 411 -15.26 -15.87 3.97
CA VAL A 411 -16.37 -15.28 3.22
C VAL A 411 -15.98 -14.83 1.81
N ARG A 412 -14.67 -14.73 1.50
CA ARG A 412 -14.16 -14.23 0.22
C ARG A 412 -14.72 -14.97 -0.98
N GLY A 413 -14.61 -16.29 -0.99
CA GLY A 413 -15.11 -17.13 -2.09
C GLY A 413 -16.60 -16.90 -2.35
N PRO A 414 -17.47 -17.10 -1.34
CA PRO A 414 -18.90 -16.81 -1.46
C PRO A 414 -19.22 -15.38 -1.92
N ASN A 415 -18.53 -14.36 -1.39
CA ASN A 415 -18.79 -12.95 -1.73
C ASN A 415 -18.38 -12.61 -3.16
N ILE A 416 -17.15 -12.97 -3.58
CA ILE A 416 -16.66 -12.75 -4.95
C ILE A 416 -17.53 -13.49 -5.96
N LYS A 417 -17.92 -14.73 -5.66
CA LYS A 417 -18.86 -15.49 -6.48
C LYS A 417 -20.22 -14.81 -6.57
N PHE A 418 -20.78 -14.37 -5.44
CA PHE A 418 -22.05 -13.64 -5.40
C PHE A 418 -22.00 -12.40 -6.29
N PHE A 419 -20.94 -11.59 -6.21
CA PHE A 419 -20.75 -10.42 -7.08
C PHE A 419 -20.73 -10.82 -8.55
N ALA A 420 -19.90 -11.80 -8.90
CA ALA A 420 -19.75 -12.25 -10.27
C ALA A 420 -21.09 -12.80 -10.84
N ASP A 421 -21.89 -13.50 -10.02
CA ASP A 421 -23.23 -14.00 -10.38
C ASP A 421 -24.26 -12.88 -10.58
N HIS A 422 -23.99 -11.68 -10.07
CA HIS A 422 -24.83 -10.49 -10.21
C HIS A 422 -24.23 -9.44 -11.15
N ASN A 423 -23.61 -9.87 -12.26
CA ASN A 423 -23.13 -8.98 -13.32
C ASN A 423 -22.10 -7.94 -12.85
N VAL A 424 -21.41 -8.17 -11.73
CA VAL A 424 -20.23 -7.40 -11.36
C VAL A 424 -19.09 -7.81 -12.29
N THR A 425 -18.47 -6.83 -12.94
CA THR A 425 -17.39 -7.04 -13.91
C THR A 425 -16.04 -6.57 -13.39
N GLY A 426 -15.96 -5.87 -12.27
CA GLY A 426 -14.70 -5.46 -11.67
C GLY A 426 -14.78 -5.45 -10.15
N ILE A 427 -13.72 -5.87 -9.46
CA ILE A 427 -13.68 -5.91 -8.00
C ILE A 427 -12.34 -5.36 -7.51
N PHE A 428 -12.43 -4.43 -6.57
CA PHE A 428 -11.34 -3.89 -5.76
C PHE A 428 -11.50 -4.41 -4.34
N GLU A 429 -10.63 -5.33 -3.93
CA GLU A 429 -10.57 -5.90 -2.59
C GLU A 429 -9.60 -5.05 -1.75
N GLN A 430 -10.11 -4.05 -1.04
CA GLN A 430 -9.30 -3.15 -0.22
C GLN A 430 -8.88 -3.82 1.08
N ASP A 431 -7.62 -4.19 1.17
CA ASP A 431 -7.07 -4.99 2.26
C ASP A 431 -5.92 -4.24 2.98
N VAL A 432 -5.07 -4.96 3.70
CA VAL A 432 -3.89 -4.42 4.41
C VAL A 432 -2.85 -3.85 3.44
N TYR A 433 -3.08 -2.64 2.93
CA TYR A 433 -2.24 -2.04 1.87
C TYR A 433 -1.11 -1.16 2.41
N ASN A 434 -1.21 -0.66 3.64
CA ASN A 434 -0.33 0.38 4.18
C ASN A 434 0.66 -0.13 5.24
N THR A 435 0.64 -1.43 5.53
CA THR A 435 1.61 -2.10 6.42
C THR A 435 1.91 -3.47 5.85
N LEU A 436 3.13 -3.96 6.11
CA LEU A 436 3.45 -5.38 5.93
C LEU A 436 2.88 -6.18 7.10
N ASP A 437 2.72 -7.48 6.89
CA ASP A 437 2.52 -8.47 7.94
C ASP A 437 1.24 -8.26 8.76
N GLY A 438 0.17 -7.78 8.12
CA GLY A 438 -1.18 -7.74 8.70
C GLY A 438 -1.77 -9.14 8.93
N GLU A 439 -2.99 -9.19 9.46
CA GLU A 439 -3.71 -10.46 9.67
C GLU A 439 -3.72 -11.32 8.40
N MET A 440 -2.92 -12.39 8.42
CA MET A 440 -2.79 -13.36 7.32
C MET A 440 -2.66 -12.70 5.92
N SER A 441 -1.99 -11.54 5.84
CA SER A 441 -1.99 -10.67 4.66
C SER A 441 -1.48 -11.36 3.39
N GLY A 442 -0.42 -12.16 3.49
CA GLY A 442 0.09 -12.98 2.38
C GLY A 442 -0.92 -13.99 1.85
N LEU A 443 -1.67 -14.67 2.75
CA LEU A 443 -2.77 -15.57 2.35
C LEU A 443 -3.90 -14.77 1.72
N SER A 444 -4.25 -13.60 2.28
CA SER A 444 -5.32 -12.76 1.75
C SER A 444 -5.02 -12.32 0.31
N GLY A 445 -3.79 -11.86 0.04
CA GLY A 445 -3.35 -11.48 -1.30
C GLY A 445 -3.48 -12.61 -2.32
N TYR A 446 -2.93 -13.79 -1.98
CA TYR A 446 -3.01 -14.95 -2.87
C TYR A 446 -4.45 -15.43 -3.08
N LEU A 447 -5.23 -15.56 -2.01
CA LEU A 447 -6.64 -15.99 -2.07
C LEU A 447 -7.47 -15.04 -2.95
N ASN A 448 -7.34 -13.72 -2.72
CA ASN A 448 -8.05 -12.72 -3.52
C ASN A 448 -7.62 -12.80 -5.00
N ALA A 449 -6.32 -12.89 -5.30
CA ALA A 449 -5.85 -12.99 -6.69
C ALA A 449 -6.43 -14.21 -7.43
N GLN A 450 -6.42 -15.38 -6.79
CA GLN A 450 -6.97 -16.62 -7.38
C GLN A 450 -8.48 -16.54 -7.60
N LEU A 451 -9.24 -16.03 -6.61
CA LEU A 451 -10.70 -15.90 -6.69
C LEU A 451 -11.16 -14.81 -7.66
N LEU A 452 -10.41 -13.70 -7.76
CA LEU A 452 -10.70 -12.64 -8.72
C LEU A 452 -10.45 -13.10 -10.16
N TRP A 453 -9.46 -13.98 -10.39
CA TRP A 453 -9.27 -14.60 -11.70
C TRP A 453 -10.39 -15.62 -12.01
N ASN A 454 -10.69 -16.50 -11.05
CA ASN A 454 -11.72 -17.52 -11.18
C ASN A 454 -12.69 -17.51 -9.97
N PRO A 455 -13.81 -16.80 -10.06
CA PRO A 455 -14.83 -16.77 -9.00
C PRO A 455 -15.48 -18.11 -8.66
N GLU A 456 -15.30 -19.15 -9.50
CA GLU A 456 -15.81 -20.50 -9.26
C GLU A 456 -14.77 -21.42 -8.61
N ALA A 457 -13.56 -20.92 -8.33
CA ALA A 457 -12.52 -21.72 -7.68
C ALA A 457 -12.90 -22.06 -6.23
N ASP A 458 -12.41 -23.20 -5.74
CA ASP A 458 -12.63 -23.64 -4.36
C ASP A 458 -11.72 -22.87 -3.40
N PRO A 459 -12.26 -21.94 -2.57
CA PRO A 459 -11.46 -21.14 -1.66
C PRO A 459 -10.75 -21.99 -0.61
N GLU A 460 -11.36 -23.09 -0.13
CA GLU A 460 -10.73 -23.96 0.87
C GLU A 460 -9.53 -24.70 0.29
N ALA A 461 -9.61 -25.11 -0.98
CA ALA A 461 -8.49 -25.73 -1.68
C ALA A 461 -7.33 -24.75 -1.89
N ILE A 462 -7.63 -23.51 -2.28
CA ILE A 462 -6.63 -22.43 -2.44
C ILE A 462 -5.94 -22.14 -1.10
N THR A 463 -6.72 -21.95 -0.04
CA THR A 463 -6.18 -21.70 1.31
C THR A 463 -5.30 -22.85 1.77
N ARG A 464 -5.75 -24.10 1.60
CA ARG A 464 -4.96 -25.28 1.99
C ARG A 464 -3.65 -25.35 1.23
N GLU A 465 -3.68 -25.15 -0.09
CA GLU A 465 -2.48 -25.20 -0.92
C GLU A 465 -1.46 -24.13 -0.50
N PHE A 466 -1.93 -22.91 -0.23
CA PHE A 466 -1.09 -21.83 0.29
C PHE A 466 -0.48 -22.22 1.64
N VAL A 467 -1.31 -22.65 2.59
CA VAL A 467 -0.88 -22.91 3.96
C VAL A 467 0.14 -24.07 4.00
N GLU A 468 -0.08 -25.12 3.21
CA GLU A 468 0.86 -26.23 3.06
C GLU A 468 2.22 -25.79 2.48
N ALA A 469 2.23 -24.89 1.49
CA ALA A 469 3.46 -24.44 0.86
C ALA A 469 4.22 -23.39 1.68
N VAL A 470 3.50 -22.52 2.40
CA VAL A 470 4.09 -21.37 3.11
C VAL A 470 4.48 -21.72 4.54
N TYR A 471 3.74 -22.62 5.21
CA TYR A 471 3.99 -22.96 6.61
C TYR A 471 4.45 -24.41 6.82
N GLU A 472 4.45 -25.24 5.76
CA GLU A 472 5.05 -26.58 5.77
C GLU A 472 4.56 -27.45 6.95
N ASP A 473 5.46 -27.93 7.82
CA ASP A 473 5.10 -28.77 8.97
C ASP A 473 4.16 -28.07 9.98
N ALA A 474 4.09 -26.72 9.96
CA ALA A 474 3.13 -25.95 10.76
C ALA A 474 1.73 -25.83 10.10
N ALA A 475 1.58 -26.21 8.83
CA ALA A 475 0.34 -26.06 8.08
C ALA A 475 -0.92 -26.60 8.78
N PRO A 476 -0.93 -27.79 9.43
CA PRO A 476 -2.11 -28.27 10.15
C PRO A 476 -2.55 -27.33 11.27
N HIS A 477 -1.59 -26.72 11.97
CA HIS A 477 -1.86 -25.79 13.07
C HIS A 477 -2.35 -24.44 12.56
N VAL A 478 -1.81 -23.95 11.44
CA VAL A 478 -2.34 -22.73 10.80
C VAL A 478 -3.79 -22.95 10.33
N MET A 479 -4.11 -24.12 9.77
CA MET A 479 -5.50 -24.47 9.42
C MET A 479 -6.41 -24.55 10.66
N ASP A 480 -5.92 -25.08 11.79
CA ASP A 480 -6.66 -25.08 13.06
C ASP A 480 -6.95 -23.64 13.54
N TYR A 481 -5.99 -22.71 13.38
CA TYR A 481 -6.18 -21.29 13.72
C TYR A 481 -7.25 -20.63 12.84
N LEU A 482 -7.15 -20.79 11.52
CA LEU A 482 -8.15 -20.25 10.58
C LEU A 482 -9.55 -20.81 10.87
N ALA A 483 -9.65 -22.09 11.23
CA ALA A 483 -10.91 -22.70 11.64
C ALA A 483 -11.42 -22.16 12.99
N ALA A 484 -10.53 -21.86 13.94
CA ALA A 484 -10.90 -21.26 15.22
C ALA A 484 -11.40 -19.81 15.04
N LEU A 485 -10.70 -19.01 14.24
CA LEU A 485 -11.09 -17.63 13.93
C LEU A 485 -12.41 -17.62 13.14
N GLY A 486 -12.53 -18.44 12.10
CA GLY A 486 -13.80 -18.64 11.38
C GLY A 486 -14.90 -19.27 12.24
N GLY A 487 -14.56 -20.01 13.29
CA GLY A 487 -15.52 -20.58 14.25
C GLY A 487 -16.26 -19.52 15.07
N THR A 488 -15.69 -18.32 15.23
CA THR A 488 -16.37 -17.17 15.86
C THR A 488 -17.61 -16.71 15.08
N THR A 489 -17.75 -17.13 13.83
CA THR A 489 -18.88 -16.80 12.93
C THR A 489 -20.14 -17.61 13.21
N GLY A 490 -20.02 -18.71 13.99
CA GLY A 490 -21.13 -19.60 14.31
C GLY A 490 -22.25 -18.92 15.09
N ASP A 491 -21.94 -17.85 15.83
CA ASP A 491 -22.93 -16.97 16.42
C ASP A 491 -23.36 -15.91 15.40
N GLN A 492 -24.56 -16.10 14.85
CA GLN A 492 -25.19 -15.20 13.87
C GLN A 492 -25.52 -13.80 14.44
N SER A 493 -25.35 -13.57 15.74
CA SER A 493 -25.49 -12.25 16.36
C SER A 493 -24.20 -11.43 16.42
N ILE A 494 -23.04 -12.04 16.14
CA ILE A 494 -21.74 -11.37 16.13
C ILE A 494 -21.41 -10.93 14.71
N HIS A 495 -21.25 -9.63 14.53
CA HIS A 495 -20.89 -9.00 13.25
C HIS A 495 -19.49 -8.41 13.36
N SER A 496 -18.77 -8.35 12.22
CA SER A 496 -17.49 -7.67 12.12
C SER A 496 -17.54 -6.56 11.08
N GLU A 497 -17.01 -5.39 11.43
CA GLU A 497 -16.98 -4.19 10.61
C GLU A 497 -15.53 -3.74 10.39
N VAL A 498 -15.33 -2.92 9.37
CA VAL A 498 -13.98 -2.47 8.95
C VAL A 498 -13.28 -1.53 9.95
N TRP A 499 -13.92 -1.25 11.09
CA TRP A 499 -13.38 -0.40 12.15
C TRP A 499 -13.11 -1.16 13.44
N ASP A 500 -13.24 -2.49 13.43
CA ASP A 500 -13.09 -3.33 14.61
C ASP A 500 -11.67 -3.29 15.20
N GLY A 501 -11.60 -3.15 16.52
CA GLY A 501 -10.37 -3.18 17.28
C GLY A 501 -10.10 -4.54 17.93
N PRO A 502 -9.01 -4.64 18.70
CA PRO A 502 -8.71 -5.84 19.49
C PRO A 502 -9.84 -6.16 20.49
N ASP A 503 -10.70 -5.22 20.85
CA ASP A 503 -11.85 -5.35 21.74
C ASP A 503 -13.14 -5.86 21.05
N ALA A 504 -13.07 -6.24 19.77
CA ALA A 504 -14.22 -6.72 19.02
C ALA A 504 -14.87 -7.97 19.65
N ALA A 505 -16.19 -8.10 19.51
CA ALA A 505 -16.98 -9.11 20.22
C ALA A 505 -16.62 -10.57 19.89
N TYR A 506 -16.03 -10.83 18.72
CA TYR A 506 -15.55 -12.16 18.32
C TYR A 506 -14.16 -12.49 18.90
N ILE A 507 -13.41 -11.50 19.39
CA ILE A 507 -12.09 -11.66 20.02
C ILE A 507 -12.31 -11.91 21.51
N THR A 508 -12.73 -13.12 21.84
CA THR A 508 -12.99 -13.51 23.23
C THR A 508 -11.74 -14.07 23.90
N ASP A 509 -11.73 -14.08 25.23
CA ASP A 509 -10.65 -14.71 26.00
C ASP A 509 -10.45 -16.18 25.66
N GLU A 510 -11.55 -16.89 25.41
CA GLU A 510 -11.52 -18.30 25.03
C GLU A 510 -10.91 -18.50 23.64
N PHE A 511 -11.24 -17.63 22.68
CA PHE A 511 -10.62 -17.64 21.35
C PHE A 511 -9.12 -17.37 21.45
N LEU A 512 -8.72 -16.30 22.13
CA LEU A 512 -7.31 -15.91 22.25
C LEU A 512 -6.47 -16.98 22.94
N ALA A 513 -6.96 -17.59 24.02
CA ALA A 513 -6.27 -18.69 24.70
C ALA A 513 -6.13 -19.94 23.80
N SER A 514 -7.15 -20.26 23.02
CA SER A 514 -7.10 -21.35 22.05
C SER A 514 -6.12 -21.05 20.91
N ALA A 515 -6.16 -19.84 20.36
CA ALA A 515 -5.30 -19.39 19.27
C ALA A 515 -3.81 -19.40 19.69
N ASP A 516 -3.50 -18.91 20.88
CA ASP A 516 -2.15 -18.94 21.45
C ASP A 516 -1.59 -20.37 21.53
N THR A 517 -2.38 -21.31 22.05
CA THR A 517 -2.01 -22.74 22.11
C THR A 517 -1.80 -23.36 20.72
N ILE A 518 -2.58 -22.93 19.72
CA ILE A 518 -2.44 -23.40 18.34
C ILE A 518 -1.12 -22.89 17.75
N TRP A 519 -0.80 -21.60 17.92
CA TRP A 519 0.43 -21.00 17.42
C TRP A 519 1.69 -21.52 18.11
N GLU A 520 1.66 -21.83 19.41
CA GLU A 520 2.77 -22.51 20.09
C GLU A 520 3.10 -23.87 19.44
N LYS A 521 2.08 -24.63 19.05
CA LYS A 521 2.27 -25.90 18.33
C LYS A 521 2.83 -25.67 16.92
N ALA A 522 2.34 -24.64 16.23
CA ALA A 522 2.83 -24.24 14.91
C ALA A 522 4.34 -23.94 14.98
N GLU A 523 4.78 -23.07 15.89
CA GLU A 523 6.19 -22.76 16.08
C GLU A 523 7.01 -24.00 16.46
N GLY A 524 6.50 -24.83 17.36
CA GLY A 524 7.15 -26.07 17.77
C GLY A 524 7.36 -27.07 16.62
N ALA A 525 6.45 -27.11 15.64
CA ALA A 525 6.54 -27.99 14.48
C ALA A 525 7.71 -27.59 13.55
N VAL A 526 8.02 -26.30 13.45
CA VAL A 526 9.02 -25.75 12.52
C VAL A 526 10.23 -25.15 13.23
N ALA A 527 10.41 -25.37 14.53
CA ALA A 527 11.46 -24.75 15.35
C ALA A 527 12.91 -24.96 14.86
N LYS A 528 13.14 -25.90 13.94
CA LYS A 528 14.45 -26.19 13.34
C LYS A 528 14.65 -25.53 11.98
N ASP A 529 13.62 -24.94 11.40
CA ASP A 529 13.65 -24.22 10.14
C ASP A 529 13.46 -22.72 10.42
N PRO A 530 14.54 -21.92 10.42
CA PRO A 530 14.46 -20.51 10.77
C PRO A 530 13.61 -19.68 9.81
N GLU A 531 13.52 -20.05 8.53
CA GLU A 531 12.76 -19.31 7.52
C GLU A 531 11.26 -19.59 7.64
N VAL A 532 10.87 -20.86 7.83
CA VAL A 532 9.47 -21.22 8.11
C VAL A 532 9.04 -20.69 9.48
N LEU A 533 9.89 -20.81 10.51
CA LEU A 533 9.62 -20.29 11.84
C LEU A 533 9.35 -18.78 11.83
N LYS A 534 10.13 -18.00 11.07
CA LYS A 534 9.89 -16.56 10.90
C LYS A 534 8.50 -16.28 10.34
N ARG A 535 8.08 -17.01 9.30
CA ARG A 535 6.73 -16.88 8.69
C ARG A 535 5.62 -17.23 9.69
N VAL A 536 5.80 -18.29 10.49
CA VAL A 536 4.86 -18.68 11.54
C VAL A 536 4.77 -17.61 12.64
N GLN A 537 5.90 -17.06 13.08
CA GLN A 537 5.94 -16.01 14.10
C GLN A 537 5.28 -14.72 13.62
N ILE A 538 5.49 -14.35 12.36
CA ILE A 538 4.78 -13.23 11.71
C ILE A 538 3.27 -13.46 11.74
N ALA A 539 2.81 -14.63 11.30
CA ALA A 539 1.38 -14.97 11.28
C ALA A 539 0.74 -15.05 12.68
N ARG A 540 1.53 -15.28 13.74
CA ARG A 540 1.09 -15.22 15.14
C ARG A 540 0.91 -13.79 15.66
N LEU A 541 1.62 -12.80 15.11
CA LEU A 541 1.64 -11.42 15.63
C LEU A 541 0.25 -10.82 15.89
N PRO A 542 -0.78 -11.06 15.06
CA PRO A 542 -2.11 -10.54 15.33
C PRO A 542 -2.72 -11.05 16.64
N VAL A 543 -2.51 -12.33 16.97
CA VAL A 543 -2.97 -12.93 18.23
C VAL A 543 -2.21 -12.34 19.41
N ASP A 544 -0.89 -12.22 19.30
CA ASP A 544 -0.05 -11.59 20.32
C ASP A 544 -0.48 -10.13 20.57
N TYR A 545 -0.75 -9.38 19.50
CA TYR A 545 -1.23 -8.00 19.57
C TYR A 545 -2.57 -7.90 20.31
N ALA A 546 -3.54 -8.75 19.97
CA ALA A 546 -4.84 -8.77 20.64
C ALA A 546 -4.71 -9.14 22.14
N ILE A 547 -3.87 -10.12 22.49
CA ILE A 547 -3.59 -10.50 23.89
C ILE A 547 -2.99 -9.32 24.66
N LEU A 548 -2.02 -8.61 24.07
CA LEU A 548 -1.36 -7.46 24.69
C LEU A 548 -2.34 -6.30 24.92
N GLU A 549 -3.21 -6.02 23.95
CA GLU A 549 -4.21 -4.95 24.05
C GLU A 549 -5.26 -5.28 25.12
N HIS A 550 -5.74 -6.51 25.20
CA HIS A 550 -6.65 -6.96 26.27
C HIS A 550 -6.00 -6.80 27.65
N ALA A 551 -4.74 -7.21 27.80
CA ALA A 551 -3.99 -7.06 29.05
C ALA A 551 -3.77 -5.58 29.45
N ARG A 552 -3.62 -4.68 28.47
CA ARG A 552 -3.46 -3.24 28.70
C ARG A 552 -4.71 -2.61 29.31
N PHE A 553 -5.90 -2.95 28.82
CA PHE A 553 -7.17 -2.33 29.26
C PHE A 553 -7.71 -2.88 30.58
N ASP A 554 -7.48 -4.16 30.88
CA ASP A 554 -7.94 -4.78 32.15
C ASP A 554 -6.94 -4.63 33.31
N GLY A 555 -5.77 -4.03 33.03
CA GLY A 555 -4.61 -3.95 33.89
C GLY A 555 -3.89 -5.30 34.00
N LEU A 556 -2.60 -5.28 34.37
CA LEU A 556 -1.76 -6.46 34.67
C LEU A 556 -2.28 -7.26 35.90
N LYS A 557 -3.56 -7.60 35.96
CA LYS A 557 -4.08 -8.56 36.92
C LYS A 557 -3.69 -9.92 36.42
N THR A 558 -2.76 -10.52 37.15
CA THR A 558 -2.55 -11.96 37.16
C THR A 558 -3.90 -12.65 37.37
N LEU A 559 -4.40 -13.28 36.30
CA LEU A 559 -5.63 -14.05 36.26
C LEU A 559 -5.35 -15.43 36.87
N GLU A 560 -5.46 -15.55 38.19
CA GLU A 560 -5.68 -16.88 38.77
C GLU A 560 -7.14 -17.31 38.56
N PRO A 561 -7.42 -18.60 38.31
CA PRO A 561 -8.77 -19.08 38.15
C PRO A 561 -9.55 -18.88 39.46
N ASP A 562 -10.55 -17.99 39.43
CA ASP A 562 -11.64 -18.05 40.41
C ASP A 562 -12.37 -19.38 40.17
N LYS A 563 -12.66 -20.13 41.24
CA LYS A 563 -13.14 -21.53 41.20
C LYS A 563 -14.57 -21.68 40.63
N GLY A 564 -15.05 -20.70 39.89
CA GLY A 564 -16.32 -20.67 39.17
C GLY A 564 -16.26 -20.15 37.72
N LYS A 565 -15.08 -19.80 37.17
CA LYS A 565 -14.89 -19.44 35.75
C LYS A 565 -13.65 -20.17 35.17
N PRO A 566 -13.76 -20.94 34.07
CA PRO A 566 -12.73 -21.88 33.64
C PRO A 566 -11.56 -21.27 32.84
N TRP A 567 -11.58 -19.98 32.52
CA TRP A 567 -10.57 -19.37 31.65
C TRP A 567 -9.87 -18.20 32.33
N GLY A 568 -8.54 -18.24 32.34
CA GLY A 568 -7.65 -17.17 32.77
C GLY A 568 -6.42 -17.22 31.88
N PHE A 569 -5.98 -16.08 31.38
CA PHE A 569 -4.79 -16.00 30.55
C PHE A 569 -3.53 -16.16 31.41
N ARG A 570 -2.65 -17.06 30.97
CA ARG A 570 -1.23 -16.91 31.27
C ARG A 570 -0.66 -16.11 30.11
N ILE A 571 -0.27 -14.86 30.34
CA ILE A 571 0.61 -14.18 29.38
C ILE A 571 1.85 -15.08 29.28
N PRO A 572 2.26 -15.55 28.08
CA PRO A 572 3.50 -16.31 27.91
C PRO A 572 4.63 -15.58 28.63
N GLU A 573 5.56 -16.30 29.27
CA GLU A 573 6.58 -15.66 30.13
C GLU A 573 7.37 -14.60 29.34
N GLU A 574 7.59 -14.85 28.05
CA GLU A 574 8.20 -13.94 27.09
C GLU A 574 7.37 -12.68 26.79
N LEU A 575 6.04 -12.78 26.80
CA LEU A 575 5.11 -11.65 26.63
C LEU A 575 4.85 -10.92 27.95
N SER A 576 4.83 -11.63 29.09
CA SER A 576 4.81 -11.02 30.43
C SER A 576 6.06 -10.19 30.59
N ASP A 577 7.22 -10.74 30.27
CA ASP A 577 8.49 -10.02 30.23
C ASP A 577 8.46 -8.82 29.28
N ARG A 578 7.67 -8.84 28.20
CA ARG A 578 7.49 -7.68 27.31
C ARG A 578 6.62 -6.61 27.97
N VAL A 579 5.47 -6.96 28.54
CA VAL A 579 4.55 -6.01 29.19
C VAL A 579 5.14 -5.46 30.49
N ASP A 580 5.81 -6.31 31.29
CA ASP A 580 6.51 -5.95 32.52
C ASP A 580 7.68 -4.98 32.28
N ARG A 581 8.10 -4.77 31.02
CA ARG A 581 9.10 -3.77 30.63
C ARG A 581 8.50 -2.40 30.26
N PHE A 582 7.17 -2.26 30.18
CA PHE A 582 6.50 -0.98 29.94
C PHE A 582 5.94 -0.41 31.24
N PHE A 583 6.35 0.81 31.57
CA PHE A 583 5.94 1.48 32.79
C PHE A 583 5.26 2.80 32.45
N ASP A 584 3.96 2.88 32.69
CA ASP A 584 3.24 4.17 32.66
C ASP A 584 3.47 4.90 33.99
N VAL A 585 4.15 6.04 33.89
CA VAL A 585 4.47 6.91 35.02
C VAL A 585 3.56 8.15 35.06
N ALA A 586 2.52 8.18 34.23
CA ALA A 586 1.62 9.32 34.03
C ALA A 586 2.40 10.62 33.68
N ILE A 587 1.81 11.78 33.97
CA ILE A 587 2.41 13.11 33.71
C ILE A 587 3.42 13.47 34.83
N ALA A 588 4.45 12.64 35.00
CA ALA A 588 5.48 12.77 36.01
C ALA A 588 6.89 12.58 35.41
N GLU A 589 7.32 13.52 34.58
CA GLU A 589 8.55 13.39 33.78
C GLU A 589 9.81 13.31 34.62
N GLN A 590 9.89 14.03 35.75
CA GLN A 590 11.00 13.85 36.69
C GLN A 590 11.08 12.41 37.19
N HIS A 591 9.93 11.82 37.53
CA HIS A 591 9.87 10.43 37.97
C HIS A 591 10.27 9.48 36.84
N ALA A 592 9.80 9.72 35.61
CA ALA A 592 10.16 8.94 34.42
C ALA A 592 11.69 8.86 34.25
N VAL A 593 12.37 10.03 34.29
CA VAL A 593 13.82 10.11 34.10
C VAL A 593 14.57 9.48 35.27
N THR A 594 14.22 9.78 36.52
CA THR A 594 14.87 9.17 37.69
C THR A 594 14.64 7.66 37.75
N MET A 595 13.45 7.18 37.41
CA MET A 595 13.14 5.74 37.33
C MET A 595 13.98 5.07 36.25
N GLY A 596 14.07 5.65 35.06
CA GLY A 596 14.97 5.19 34.00
C GLY A 596 16.43 5.17 34.45
N ALA A 597 16.93 6.23 35.10
CA ALA A 597 18.28 6.23 35.66
C ALA A 597 18.48 5.13 36.71
N GLY A 598 17.51 4.90 37.60
CA GLY A 598 17.55 3.81 38.57
C GLY A 598 17.61 2.42 37.93
N MET A 599 16.81 2.19 36.88
CA MET A 599 16.84 0.95 36.09
C MET A 599 18.18 0.75 35.40
N ALA A 600 18.71 1.79 34.77
CA ALA A 600 20.02 1.75 34.11
C ALA A 600 21.14 1.45 35.11
N LYS A 601 21.06 2.03 36.31
CA LYS A 601 21.99 1.73 37.41
C LYS A 601 21.91 0.26 37.86
N GLY A 602 20.73 -0.34 37.78
CA GLY A 602 20.46 -1.75 38.04
C GLY A 602 20.93 -2.72 36.95
N GLY A 603 21.47 -2.21 35.84
CA GLY A 603 21.99 -3.02 34.72
C GLY A 603 21.04 -3.17 33.53
N LEU A 604 19.88 -2.48 33.53
CA LEU A 604 18.96 -2.47 32.40
C LEU A 604 19.34 -1.38 31.37
N LYS A 605 18.69 -1.39 30.20
CA LYS A 605 18.76 -0.33 29.18
C LYS A 605 17.39 0.29 28.96
N PRO A 606 16.97 1.26 29.78
CA PRO A 606 15.64 1.82 29.72
C PRO A 606 15.50 2.80 28.56
N VAL A 607 14.33 2.75 27.92
CA VAL A 607 13.87 3.74 26.93
C VAL A 607 12.84 4.64 27.62
N VAL A 608 13.21 5.90 27.82
CA VAL A 608 12.32 6.95 28.33
C VAL A 608 11.70 7.64 27.12
N ALA A 609 10.52 7.18 26.71
CA ALA A 609 9.71 7.81 25.67
C ALA A 609 8.99 9.02 26.26
N ILE A 610 9.27 10.21 25.74
CA ILE A 610 8.87 11.47 26.37
C ILE A 610 8.79 12.59 25.35
N TYR A 611 7.85 13.53 25.54
CA TYR A 611 7.73 14.67 24.64
C TYR A 611 8.86 15.67 24.90
N SER A 612 9.41 16.27 23.84
CA SER A 612 10.45 17.31 23.94
C SER A 612 10.08 18.42 24.94
N THR A 613 8.83 18.89 24.93
CA THR A 613 8.37 19.93 25.86
C THR A 613 8.34 19.50 27.32
N PHE A 614 8.10 18.23 27.58
CA PHE A 614 7.94 17.73 28.94
C PHE A 614 9.25 17.18 29.51
N LEU A 615 10.18 16.73 28.67
CA LEU A 615 11.55 16.42 29.10
C LEU A 615 12.23 17.62 29.78
N GLN A 616 11.84 18.84 29.43
CA GLN A 616 12.25 20.07 30.13
C GLN A 616 11.98 20.01 31.65
N ARG A 617 10.87 19.38 32.06
CA ARG A 617 10.53 19.21 33.49
C ARG A 617 11.49 18.25 34.19
N GLY A 618 12.03 17.27 33.45
CA GLY A 618 13.03 16.30 33.90
C GLY A 618 14.48 16.71 33.67
N PHE A 619 14.76 17.95 33.26
CA PHE A 619 16.11 18.42 32.92
C PHE A 619 17.15 18.13 34.01
N ASP A 620 16.80 18.42 35.26
CA ASP A 620 17.67 18.20 36.43
C ASP A 620 18.03 16.71 36.58
N GLN A 621 17.05 15.81 36.36
CA GLN A 621 17.23 14.36 36.45
C GLN A 621 18.06 13.82 35.27
N VAL A 622 17.89 14.37 34.06
CA VAL A 622 18.76 14.02 32.91
C VAL A 622 20.21 14.32 33.26
N LEU A 623 20.48 15.48 33.85
CA LEU A 623 21.81 15.90 34.23
C LEU A 623 22.35 15.06 35.39
N HIS A 624 21.65 15.06 36.53
CA HIS A 624 22.17 14.51 37.79
C HIS A 624 22.04 13.00 37.90
N ASP A 625 20.90 12.45 37.51
CA ASP A 625 20.63 11.04 37.74
C ASP A 625 21.18 10.17 36.60
N ALA A 626 21.04 10.60 35.34
CA ALA A 626 21.53 9.87 34.18
C ALA A 626 22.97 10.26 33.78
N ALA A 627 23.22 11.53 33.46
CA ALA A 627 24.42 11.93 32.73
C ALA A 627 25.71 11.98 33.56
N ILE A 628 25.67 12.48 34.80
CA ILE A 628 26.84 12.45 35.71
C ILE A 628 27.33 11.02 35.93
N GLN A 629 26.40 10.07 36.00
CA GLN A 629 26.69 8.65 36.19
C GLN A 629 27.01 7.91 34.87
N ASN A 630 26.92 8.60 33.73
CA ASN A 630 27.06 8.05 32.38
C ASN A 630 26.24 6.77 32.17
N LEU A 631 24.97 6.80 32.61
CA LEU A 631 24.09 5.63 32.54
C LEU A 631 23.50 5.46 31.14
N PRO A 632 23.31 4.21 30.65
CA PRO A 632 22.76 3.92 29.33
C PRO A 632 21.25 4.13 29.25
N VAL A 633 20.79 5.36 29.50
CA VAL A 633 19.38 5.77 29.37
C VAL A 633 19.16 6.30 27.96
N ILE A 634 18.19 5.71 27.27
CA ILE A 634 17.78 6.17 25.94
C ILE A 634 16.58 7.10 26.11
N PHE A 635 16.71 8.34 25.66
CA PHE A 635 15.61 9.30 25.60
C PHE A 635 15.03 9.30 24.18
N ALA A 636 13.86 8.70 24.01
CA ALA A 636 13.10 8.77 22.76
C ALA A 636 12.24 10.03 22.81
N VAL A 637 12.71 11.12 22.19
CA VAL A 637 12.17 12.46 22.34
C VAL A 637 11.21 12.77 21.19
N ASP A 638 9.93 12.48 21.41
CA ASP A 638 8.83 12.74 20.47
C ASP A 638 8.40 14.22 20.50
N ARG A 639 7.61 14.66 19.51
CA ARG A 639 7.06 16.03 19.39
C ARG A 639 8.14 17.10 19.40
N ALA A 640 9.28 16.77 18.81
CA ALA A 640 10.36 17.69 18.60
C ALA A 640 10.06 18.69 17.48
N GLY A 641 10.48 19.95 17.65
CA GLY A 641 10.21 21.01 16.69
C GLY A 641 8.80 21.56 16.84
N LEU A 642 8.18 21.95 15.73
CA LEU A 642 6.85 22.53 15.70
C LEU A 642 5.77 21.43 15.59
N VAL A 643 4.74 21.50 16.44
CA VAL A 643 3.75 20.43 16.60
C VAL A 643 2.34 20.78 16.12
N GLY A 644 2.19 21.90 15.40
CA GLY A 644 0.92 22.29 14.79
C GLY A 644 -0.19 22.61 15.79
N ALA A 645 -1.25 21.79 15.75
CA ALA A 645 -2.53 21.99 16.42
C ALA A 645 -2.48 21.96 17.96
N ASP A 646 -1.44 21.40 18.57
CA ASP A 646 -1.32 21.30 20.04
C ASP A 646 -1.01 22.64 20.72
N GLY A 647 -0.70 23.68 19.93
CA GLY A 647 -0.47 25.04 20.39
C GLY A 647 0.88 25.29 21.05
N ALA A 648 1.10 26.54 21.47
CA ALA A 648 2.39 27.06 21.92
C ALA A 648 3.03 26.29 23.10
N THR A 649 2.23 25.63 23.94
CA THR A 649 2.72 24.88 25.10
C THR A 649 3.36 23.54 24.74
N HIS A 650 3.14 23.04 23.52
CA HIS A 650 3.63 21.74 23.06
C HIS A 650 4.76 21.85 22.02
N GLN A 651 5.20 23.06 21.68
CA GLN A 651 6.32 23.26 20.74
C GLN A 651 7.65 22.78 21.34
N GLY A 652 8.17 21.67 20.83
CA GLY A 652 9.40 21.04 21.30
C GLY A 652 10.67 21.71 20.78
N MET A 653 10.85 23.02 20.98
CA MET A 653 11.86 23.82 20.29
C MET A 653 13.12 24.17 21.11
N PHE A 654 13.29 23.59 22.30
CA PHE A 654 14.35 23.96 23.26
C PHE A 654 15.28 22.80 23.66
N ASP A 655 14.96 21.57 23.27
CA ASP A 655 15.64 20.37 23.74
C ASP A 655 17.09 20.24 23.25
N MET A 656 17.40 20.66 22.02
CA MET A 656 18.77 20.64 21.52
C MET A 656 19.69 21.52 22.37
N SER A 657 19.23 22.71 22.76
CA SER A 657 20.03 23.67 23.54
C SER A 657 20.41 23.13 24.91
N TYR A 658 19.44 22.57 25.65
CA TYR A 658 19.71 22.08 27.00
C TYR A 658 20.29 20.66 27.03
N LEU A 659 20.08 19.83 26.01
CA LEU A 659 20.71 18.49 25.98
C LEU A 659 22.18 18.58 25.62
N ARG A 660 22.56 19.45 24.65
CA ARG A 660 23.96 19.52 24.20
C ARG A 660 24.92 20.04 25.28
N LEU A 661 24.44 20.87 26.22
CA LEU A 661 25.29 21.39 27.30
C LEU A 661 25.67 20.30 28.32
N ILE A 662 24.89 19.21 28.41
CA ILE A 662 25.09 18.16 29.42
C ILE A 662 26.21 17.23 28.95
N PRO A 663 27.34 17.08 29.68
CA PRO A 663 28.39 16.11 29.34
C PRO A 663 27.85 14.68 29.22
N ASN A 664 28.56 13.83 28.47
CA ASN A 664 28.21 12.42 28.23
C ASN A 664 26.92 12.15 27.44
N VAL A 665 26.03 13.13 27.26
CA VAL A 665 24.82 12.96 26.45
C VAL A 665 25.15 13.01 24.95
N THR A 666 24.76 11.96 24.24
CA THR A 666 24.72 11.91 22.78
C THR A 666 23.34 12.40 22.29
N VAL A 667 23.28 13.18 21.21
CA VAL A 667 22.02 13.69 20.65
C VAL A 667 21.98 13.45 19.15
N LEU A 668 21.09 12.55 18.73
CA LEU A 668 20.83 12.18 17.35
C LEU A 668 19.49 12.78 16.88
N VAL A 669 19.46 13.22 15.63
CA VAL A 669 18.34 13.94 15.03
C VAL A 669 18.09 13.40 13.62
N PRO A 670 17.25 12.36 13.49
CA PRO A 670 16.94 11.74 12.20
C PRO A 670 16.25 12.72 11.26
N SER A 671 16.61 12.66 9.98
CA SER A 671 15.96 13.47 8.92
C SER A 671 14.70 12.84 8.35
N ASN A 672 14.54 11.52 8.51
CA ASN A 672 13.40 10.73 8.04
C ASN A 672 13.24 9.45 8.87
N GLU A 673 12.22 8.66 8.54
CA GLU A 673 11.79 7.42 9.17
C GLU A 673 12.88 6.34 9.12
N ALA A 674 13.60 6.23 8.01
CA ALA A 674 14.72 5.30 7.87
C ALA A 674 15.85 5.62 8.86
N GLU A 675 16.20 6.90 8.97
CA GLU A 675 17.20 7.34 9.93
C GLU A 675 16.72 7.18 11.37
N LEU A 676 15.43 7.38 11.65
CA LEU A 676 14.87 7.14 12.98
C LEU A 676 15.09 5.69 13.41
N ASN A 677 14.75 4.72 12.55
CA ASN A 677 14.96 3.29 12.83
C ASN A 677 16.45 2.98 13.08
N GLY A 678 17.33 3.43 12.19
CA GLY A 678 18.77 3.21 12.31
C GLY A 678 19.36 3.85 13.57
N MET A 679 18.94 5.06 13.92
CA MET A 679 19.41 5.78 15.12
C MET A 679 18.87 5.18 16.42
N LEU A 680 17.65 4.62 16.43
CA LEU A 680 17.14 3.87 17.59
C LEU A 680 17.95 2.59 17.82
N LYS A 681 18.35 1.87 16.77
CA LYS A 681 19.27 0.72 16.89
C LYS A 681 20.63 1.14 17.44
N THR A 682 21.18 2.24 16.93
CA THR A 682 22.42 2.83 17.45
C THR A 682 22.28 3.21 18.92
N ALA A 683 21.17 3.83 19.31
CA ALA A 683 20.90 4.21 20.70
C ALA A 683 20.84 2.99 21.62
N PHE A 684 20.20 1.91 21.19
CA PHE A 684 20.17 0.66 21.95
C PHE A 684 21.56 0.06 22.18
N ASN A 685 22.46 0.20 21.20
CA ASN A 685 23.84 -0.30 21.30
C ASN A 685 24.78 0.66 22.04
N HIS A 686 24.36 1.89 22.31
CA HIS A 686 25.14 2.87 23.06
C HIS A 686 25.17 2.54 24.57
N ASN A 687 26.25 2.93 25.25
CA ASN A 687 26.49 2.60 26.67
C ASN A 687 26.48 3.83 27.60
N GLY A 688 26.08 5.00 27.08
CA GLY A 688 25.86 6.24 27.83
C GLY A 688 24.46 6.80 27.57
N PRO A 689 24.14 7.97 28.12
CA PRO A 689 22.85 8.61 27.89
C PRO A 689 22.79 9.11 26.44
N ILE A 690 21.70 8.79 25.75
CA ILE A 690 21.51 9.15 24.34
C ILE A 690 20.09 9.60 24.09
N ALA A 691 19.93 10.71 23.39
CA ALA A 691 18.64 11.22 22.94
C ALA A 691 18.49 11.03 21.43
N VAL A 692 17.35 10.48 21.00
CA VAL A 692 16.93 10.43 19.59
C VAL A 692 15.68 11.28 19.47
N ARG A 693 15.77 12.39 18.72
CA ARG A 693 14.76 13.45 18.66
C ARG A 693 13.99 13.43 17.34
N PHE A 694 12.69 13.22 17.37
CA PHE A 694 11.85 13.12 16.17
C PHE A 694 10.53 13.91 16.27
N PRO A 695 10.00 14.41 15.13
CA PRO A 695 8.77 15.22 15.10
C PRO A 695 7.53 14.35 15.31
N ARG A 696 6.37 15.01 15.50
CA ARG A 696 5.06 14.34 15.58
C ARG A 696 4.56 13.83 14.22
N THR A 697 5.07 14.39 13.13
CA THR A 697 4.60 14.14 11.77
C THR A 697 5.59 13.27 11.02
N GLY A 698 5.09 12.41 10.13
CA GLY A 698 5.95 11.73 9.16
C GLY A 698 6.60 12.73 8.20
N ILE A 699 7.80 12.38 7.73
CA ILE A 699 8.55 13.09 6.69
C ILE A 699 8.43 12.34 5.36
N THR A 700 8.38 11.00 5.39
CA THR A 700 8.16 10.14 4.23
C THR A 700 6.86 9.35 4.34
N ASP A 701 6.27 9.00 3.19
CA ASP A 701 5.08 8.14 3.12
C ASP A 701 5.39 6.65 3.38
N GLU A 702 6.68 6.28 3.37
CA GLU A 702 7.16 4.92 3.61
C GLU A 702 7.87 4.79 4.96
N PHE A 703 7.54 3.75 5.72
CA PHE A 703 8.24 3.37 6.94
C PHE A 703 9.05 2.09 6.67
N PRO A 704 10.39 2.15 6.58
CA PRO A 704 11.18 0.98 6.23
C PRO A 704 11.13 -0.07 7.34
N ASN A 705 11.30 -1.34 6.96
CA ASN A 705 11.30 -2.46 7.89
C ASN A 705 12.39 -2.25 8.96
N TYR A 706 11.99 -2.19 10.24
CA TYR A 706 12.91 -2.00 11.34
C TYR A 706 13.97 -3.11 11.39
N LEU A 707 13.61 -4.38 11.12
CA LEU A 707 14.55 -5.50 11.21
C LEU A 707 15.69 -5.37 10.19
N GLU A 708 15.41 -4.83 9.02
CA GLU A 708 16.34 -4.70 7.89
C GLU A 708 17.17 -3.40 7.92
N THR A 709 16.79 -2.44 8.76
CA THR A 709 17.50 -1.15 8.83
C THR A 709 18.84 -1.28 9.56
N GLU A 710 19.96 -0.92 8.95
CA GLU A 710 21.26 -0.94 9.63
C GLU A 710 21.41 0.20 10.68
N PRO A 711 22.14 0.00 11.80
CA PRO A 711 22.42 1.06 12.75
C PRO A 711 23.29 2.16 12.13
N ILE A 712 22.94 3.42 12.41
CA ILE A 712 23.68 4.59 11.88
C ILE A 712 24.82 4.98 12.84
N PRO A 713 26.06 5.13 12.36
CA PRO A 713 27.17 5.57 13.22
C PRO A 713 26.93 6.93 13.91
N ILE A 714 27.34 7.03 15.17
CA ILE A 714 27.23 8.27 15.95
C ILE A 714 28.26 9.28 15.43
N GLY A 715 27.81 10.49 15.10
CA GLY A 715 28.69 11.59 14.69
C GLY A 715 29.09 11.58 13.22
N GLU A 716 28.48 10.74 12.39
CA GLU A 716 28.70 10.74 10.93
C GLU A 716 27.56 11.47 10.20
N SER A 717 27.93 12.42 9.36
CA SER A 717 27.04 13.17 8.47
C SER A 717 27.02 12.59 7.07
N VAL A 718 26.01 12.96 6.26
CA VAL A 718 25.92 12.58 4.85
C VAL A 718 25.78 13.83 3.99
N THR A 719 26.66 13.98 3.01
CA THR A 719 26.44 14.97 1.94
C THR A 719 25.35 14.43 1.03
N VAL A 720 24.19 15.08 1.02
CA VAL A 720 23.05 14.68 0.20
C VAL A 720 23.03 15.39 -1.17
N ARG A 721 23.80 16.49 -1.30
CA ARG A 721 24.03 17.21 -2.56
C ARG A 721 25.41 17.86 -2.55
N GLU A 722 26.21 17.65 -3.58
CA GLU A 722 27.47 18.36 -3.80
C GLU A 722 27.24 19.59 -4.69
N GLY A 723 27.74 20.76 -4.28
CA GLY A 723 27.66 22.01 -5.04
C GLY A 723 29.05 22.61 -5.33
N GLN A 724 29.14 23.44 -6.36
CA GLN A 724 30.41 24.04 -6.82
C GLN A 724 30.54 25.54 -6.53
N GLY A 725 29.56 26.15 -5.85
CA GLY A 725 29.48 27.60 -5.61
C GLY A 725 30.14 28.12 -4.33
N GLY A 726 30.76 27.25 -3.52
CA GLY A 726 31.38 27.63 -2.23
C GLY A 726 30.38 28.00 -1.13
N VAL A 727 29.11 27.64 -1.31
CA VAL A 727 28.01 27.79 -0.34
C VAL A 727 27.64 26.41 0.22
N ALA A 728 27.58 26.26 1.53
CA ALA A 728 27.15 25.00 2.17
C ALA A 728 25.95 25.21 3.11
N LEU A 729 24.91 24.40 2.93
CA LEU A 729 23.76 24.25 3.81
C LEU A 729 23.97 23.03 4.70
N LEU A 730 24.24 23.25 5.97
CA LEU A 730 24.30 22.20 6.98
C LEU A 730 22.92 22.14 7.63
N ALA A 731 22.17 21.09 7.34
CA ALA A 731 20.82 20.89 7.84
C ALA A 731 20.80 19.73 8.84
N ILE A 732 19.85 19.77 9.76
CA ILE A 732 19.65 18.71 10.75
C ILE A 732 18.17 18.37 10.89
N GLY A 733 17.89 17.07 11.04
CA GLY A 733 16.54 16.57 11.20
C GLY A 733 15.62 16.90 10.02
N THR A 734 14.39 17.30 10.35
CA THR A 734 13.32 17.66 9.40
C THR A 734 13.70 18.77 8.42
N MET A 735 14.75 19.54 8.68
CA MET A 735 15.20 20.63 7.82
C MET A 735 16.06 20.19 6.64
N VAL A 736 16.42 18.91 6.56
CA VAL A 736 17.22 18.37 5.45
C VAL A 736 16.45 18.44 4.12
N ALA A 737 15.21 17.94 4.08
CA ALA A 737 14.37 17.96 2.89
C ALA A 737 14.13 19.40 2.33
N PRO A 738 13.63 20.38 3.12
CA PRO A 738 13.44 21.73 2.60
C PRO A 738 14.76 22.44 2.26
N SER A 739 15.90 22.05 2.86
CA SER A 739 17.21 22.58 2.46
C SER A 739 17.67 22.03 1.11
N LEU A 740 17.33 20.79 0.78
CA LEU A 740 17.63 20.18 -0.51
C LEU A 740 16.83 20.88 -1.62
N GLU A 741 15.52 21.03 -1.43
CA GLU A 741 14.64 21.79 -2.34
C GLU A 741 15.11 23.25 -2.51
N ALA A 742 15.49 23.90 -1.40
CA ALA A 742 16.02 25.26 -1.47
C ALA A 742 17.30 25.35 -2.30
N ALA A 743 18.19 24.35 -2.21
CA ALA A 743 19.41 24.30 -3.02
C ALA A 743 19.12 24.10 -4.52
N GLU A 744 18.08 23.34 -4.86
CA GLU A 744 17.61 23.20 -6.25
C GLU A 744 17.10 24.53 -6.79
N ALA A 745 16.21 25.20 -6.06
CA ALA A 745 15.68 26.51 -6.45
C ALA A 745 16.78 27.60 -6.55
N LEU A 746 17.81 27.53 -5.70
CA LEU A 746 18.97 28.41 -5.74
C LEU A 746 19.86 28.16 -6.96
N SER A 747 19.96 26.91 -7.42
CA SER A 747 20.76 26.52 -8.59
C SER A 747 20.26 27.23 -9.86
N GLU A 748 18.95 27.36 -10.03
CA GLU A 748 18.33 28.11 -11.13
C GLU A 748 18.72 29.59 -11.13
N LYS A 749 19.11 30.12 -9.97
CA LYS A 749 19.57 31.50 -9.76
C LYS A 749 21.09 31.63 -9.77
N GLY A 750 21.81 30.56 -10.11
CA GLY A 750 23.28 30.53 -10.20
C GLY A 750 23.99 30.37 -8.85
N ILE A 751 23.28 29.97 -7.79
CA ILE A 751 23.86 29.65 -6.48
C ILE A 751 23.83 28.12 -6.31
N ASP A 752 24.96 27.47 -6.56
CA ASP A 752 25.08 26.02 -6.47
C ASP A 752 25.61 25.60 -5.09
N ALA A 753 24.70 25.23 -4.19
CA ALA A 753 25.00 25.00 -2.76
C ALA A 753 25.12 23.51 -2.39
N THR A 754 26.17 23.15 -1.66
CA THR A 754 26.32 21.82 -1.04
C THR A 754 25.29 21.66 0.08
N VAL A 755 24.65 20.50 0.21
CA VAL A 755 23.70 20.21 1.30
C VAL A 755 24.18 18.99 2.08
N VAL A 756 24.30 19.16 3.39
CA VAL A 756 24.76 18.12 4.32
C VAL A 756 23.68 17.84 5.35
N ASN A 757 23.27 16.58 5.44
CA ASN A 757 22.52 16.05 6.58
C ASN A 757 23.49 15.73 7.72
N MET A 758 23.44 16.52 8.78
CA MET A 758 24.41 16.41 9.87
C MET A 758 24.14 15.26 10.83
N ARG A 759 22.91 14.72 10.89
CA ARG A 759 22.44 13.56 11.69
C ARG A 759 22.61 13.61 13.22
N SER A 760 23.72 14.13 13.71
CA SER A 760 24.11 14.17 15.12
C SER A 760 24.40 15.61 15.53
N LEU A 761 23.70 16.09 16.55
CA LEU A 761 23.98 17.37 17.18
C LEU A 761 25.20 17.26 18.11
N LYS A 762 25.36 16.10 18.74
CA LYS A 762 26.43 15.83 19.70
C LYS A 762 26.75 14.34 19.73
N PRO A 763 27.99 13.92 19.37
CA PRO A 763 29.06 14.74 18.80
C PRO A 763 28.72 15.23 17.38
N LEU A 764 29.31 16.36 16.98
CA LEU A 764 29.27 16.82 15.59
C LEU A 764 30.31 16.05 14.76
N ASP A 765 30.03 15.91 13.46
CA ASP A 765 30.98 15.38 12.48
C ASP A 765 32.08 16.41 12.16
N ARG A 766 33.21 16.28 12.86
CA ARG A 766 34.36 17.19 12.73
C ARG A 766 35.06 17.06 11.38
N GLU A 767 35.03 15.87 10.77
CA GLU A 767 35.69 15.60 9.49
C GLU A 767 34.98 16.29 8.34
N VAL A 768 33.64 16.25 8.34
CA VAL A 768 32.83 16.97 7.35
C VAL A 768 32.99 18.48 7.48
N LEU A 769 33.07 19.03 8.69
CA LEU A 769 33.34 20.46 8.88
C LEU A 769 34.71 20.85 8.30
N ALA A 770 35.76 20.08 8.57
CA ALA A 770 37.09 20.33 8.03
C ALA A 770 37.11 20.26 6.50
N ARG A 771 36.45 19.26 5.90
CA ARG A 771 36.31 19.13 4.44
C ARG A 771 35.57 20.31 3.83
N LEU A 772 34.49 20.76 4.44
CA LEU A 772 33.72 21.91 3.93
C LEU A 772 34.57 23.19 3.97
N ALA A 773 35.39 23.36 5.01
CA ALA A 773 36.24 24.53 5.19
C ALA A 773 37.31 24.69 4.08
N GLU A 774 37.64 23.64 3.34
CA GLU A 774 38.59 23.71 2.22
C GLU A 774 38.07 24.53 1.04
N ASN A 775 36.76 24.43 0.75
CA ASN A 775 36.17 24.92 -0.51
C ASN A 775 34.93 25.80 -0.33
N HIS A 776 34.43 25.96 0.90
CA HIS A 776 33.23 26.75 1.18
C HIS A 776 33.57 27.97 2.02
N HIS A 777 33.08 29.13 1.59
CA HIS A 777 33.29 30.42 2.25
C HIS A 777 32.02 30.98 2.88
N ASP A 778 30.85 30.48 2.47
CA ASP A 778 29.54 30.80 3.04
C ASP A 778 28.95 29.53 3.68
N ILE A 779 28.89 29.49 5.02
CA ILE A 779 28.32 28.38 5.77
C ILE A 779 26.98 28.80 6.38
N ILE A 780 25.94 28.05 6.03
CA ILE A 780 24.57 28.28 6.48
C ILE A 780 24.08 27.05 7.24
N THR A 781 23.55 27.25 8.44
CA THR A 781 22.94 26.17 9.22
C THR A 781 21.43 26.30 9.22
N VAL A 782 20.70 25.19 9.12
CA VAL A 782 19.23 25.15 9.11
C VAL A 782 18.72 24.19 10.18
N GLU A 783 17.92 24.70 11.12
CA GLU A 783 17.36 23.92 12.24
C GLU A 783 15.90 24.27 12.57
N GLU A 784 15.08 23.26 12.82
CA GLU A 784 13.72 23.42 13.38
C GLU A 784 13.79 23.47 14.91
N HIS A 785 14.49 24.50 15.39
CA HIS A 785 14.83 24.69 16.80
C HIS A 785 15.19 26.16 17.06
N THR A 786 15.19 26.60 18.33
CA THR A 786 15.74 27.92 18.66
C THR A 786 17.22 28.03 18.27
N ILE A 787 17.59 29.11 17.59
CA ILE A 787 18.99 29.37 17.23
C ILE A 787 19.85 29.71 18.46
N ALA A 788 19.22 30.09 19.57
CA ALA A 788 19.92 30.42 20.81
C ALA A 788 20.43 29.13 21.48
N GLY A 789 21.71 28.84 21.28
CA GLY A 789 22.32 27.60 21.76
C GLY A 789 21.90 26.37 20.97
N GLY A 790 21.30 26.52 19.78
CA GLY A 790 20.91 25.42 18.92
C GLY A 790 22.06 24.80 18.12
N PHE A 791 21.71 24.01 17.11
CA PHE A 791 22.60 23.36 16.16
C PHE A 791 23.54 24.36 15.48
N GLY A 792 23.03 25.50 15.01
CA GLY A 792 23.87 26.49 14.33
C GLY A 792 24.96 27.07 15.23
N SER A 793 24.67 27.24 16.53
CA SER A 793 25.68 27.63 17.52
C SER A 793 26.71 26.54 17.76
N ALA A 794 26.27 25.28 17.84
CA ALA A 794 27.17 24.14 18.05
C ALA A 794 28.19 24.01 16.89
N VAL A 795 27.76 24.19 15.65
CA VAL A 795 28.66 24.17 14.48
C VAL A 795 29.68 25.30 14.53
N GLN A 796 29.26 26.53 14.86
CA GLN A 796 30.18 27.66 14.97
C GLN A 796 31.22 27.45 16.08
N GLU A 797 30.77 27.00 17.25
CA GLU A 797 31.66 26.66 18.36
C GLU A 797 32.67 25.58 17.96
N ALA A 798 32.22 24.55 17.21
CA ALA A 798 33.09 23.50 16.71
C ALA A 798 34.12 24.03 15.71
N TRP A 799 33.68 24.86 14.77
CA TRP A 799 34.51 25.49 13.76
C TRP A 799 35.63 26.33 14.37
N ASP A 800 35.30 27.13 15.39
CA ASP A 800 36.26 27.95 16.13
C ASP A 800 37.22 27.09 16.98
N GLN A 801 36.74 26.00 17.58
CA GLN A 801 37.57 25.09 18.39
C GLN A 801 38.60 24.32 17.59
N ASP A 802 38.30 24.03 16.33
CA ASP A 802 39.18 23.27 15.43
C ASP A 802 40.10 24.19 14.59
N ASP A 803 40.11 25.50 14.90
CA ASP A 803 40.91 26.53 14.20
C ASP A 803 40.68 26.53 12.67
N LEU A 804 39.45 26.24 12.21
CA LEU A 804 39.12 26.19 10.80
C LEU A 804 39.13 27.61 10.16
N PRO A 805 39.43 27.72 8.84
CA PRO A 805 39.47 29.00 8.13
C PRO A 805 38.22 29.88 8.34
N PRO A 806 38.36 31.22 8.36
CA PRO A 806 37.23 32.11 8.54
C PRO A 806 36.26 32.02 7.37
N VAL A 807 34.97 31.91 7.71
CA VAL A 807 33.85 31.87 6.76
C VAL A 807 32.80 32.91 7.14
N ARG A 808 31.88 33.18 6.23
CA ARG A 808 30.68 33.94 6.54
C ARG A 808 29.60 33.00 7.04
N TRP A 809 28.89 33.44 8.08
CA TRP A 809 27.90 32.62 8.75
C TRP A 809 26.47 33.13 8.56
N LYS A 810 25.55 32.20 8.34
CA LYS A 810 24.10 32.44 8.48
C LYS A 810 23.46 31.30 9.26
N ARG A 811 22.68 31.63 10.29
CA ARG A 811 21.88 30.64 11.04
C ARG A 811 20.41 30.88 10.71
N ILE A 812 19.74 29.84 10.21
CA ILE A 812 18.32 29.80 9.89
C ILE A 812 17.66 28.87 10.90
N GLY A 813 16.68 29.39 11.64
CA GLY A 813 16.01 28.68 12.73
C GLY A 813 15.04 29.60 13.46
N ILE A 814 14.48 29.12 14.57
CA ILE A 814 13.49 29.87 15.35
C ILE A 814 14.20 30.97 16.16
N LYS A 815 13.73 32.21 16.00
CA LYS A 815 14.24 33.40 16.71
C LYS A 815 13.68 33.47 18.13
N ASP A 816 14.20 34.38 18.94
CA ASP A 816 13.80 34.60 20.34
C ASP A 816 12.37 35.18 20.49
N HIS A 817 11.37 34.32 20.30
CA HIS A 817 9.95 34.58 20.52
C HIS A 817 9.17 33.26 20.60
N PHE A 818 8.00 33.27 21.23
CA PHE A 818 7.09 32.13 21.22
C PHE A 818 6.37 32.04 19.87
N VAL A 819 6.29 30.82 19.33
CA VAL A 819 5.53 30.52 18.12
C VAL A 819 4.09 30.17 18.52
N GLU A 820 3.13 30.85 17.89
CA GLU A 820 1.70 30.68 18.17
C GLU A 820 1.14 29.36 17.63
N HIS A 821 -0.19 29.18 17.68
CA HIS A 821 -0.87 28.01 17.13
C HIS A 821 -1.11 28.18 15.62
N GLY A 822 -1.13 27.07 14.88
CA GLY A 822 -1.39 27.03 13.45
C GLY A 822 -1.13 25.64 12.89
N SER A 823 -1.34 25.46 11.58
CA SER A 823 -0.80 24.26 10.91
C SER A 823 0.73 24.29 10.96
N ARG A 824 1.38 23.12 10.94
CA ARG A 824 2.85 23.06 10.99
C ARG A 824 3.46 23.80 9.79
N ASP A 825 2.93 23.58 8.60
CA ASP A 825 3.44 24.15 7.36
C ASP A 825 3.29 25.67 7.33
N ASP A 826 2.15 26.21 7.76
CA ASP A 826 1.96 27.66 7.89
C ASP A 826 2.98 28.27 8.86
N MET A 827 3.25 27.57 9.97
CA MET A 827 4.24 28.06 10.94
C MET A 827 5.66 28.04 10.36
N LEU A 828 6.05 26.97 9.67
CA LEU A 828 7.35 26.90 9.00
C LEU A 828 7.50 27.99 7.95
N HIS A 829 6.49 28.20 7.10
CA HIS A 829 6.46 29.26 6.09
C HIS A 829 6.61 30.65 6.72
N ARG A 830 5.84 30.95 7.78
CA ARG A 830 5.91 32.23 8.50
C ARG A 830 7.27 32.48 9.15
N LEU A 831 7.96 31.41 9.57
CA LEU A 831 9.30 31.47 10.15
C LEU A 831 10.42 31.46 9.08
N GLY A 832 10.08 31.19 7.82
CA GLY A 832 11.03 31.04 6.72
C GLY A 832 11.86 29.77 6.80
N LEU A 833 11.28 28.69 7.34
CA LEU A 833 11.87 27.35 7.48
C LEU A 833 11.37 26.36 6.42
N ASP A 834 10.52 26.83 5.51
CA ASP A 834 10.20 26.14 4.26
C ASP A 834 11.27 26.38 3.20
N SER A 835 11.22 25.62 2.09
CA SER A 835 12.21 25.69 1.02
C SER A 835 12.28 27.10 0.39
N GLU A 836 11.15 27.77 0.19
CA GLU A 836 11.11 29.16 -0.31
C GLU A 836 11.79 30.14 0.66
N GLY A 837 11.49 30.04 1.96
CA GLY A 837 12.06 30.89 2.99
C GLY A 837 13.56 30.71 3.17
N ILE A 838 14.03 29.45 3.10
CA ILE A 838 15.46 29.11 3.14
C ILE A 838 16.16 29.68 1.91
N ALA A 839 15.66 29.40 0.70
CA ALA A 839 16.24 29.88 -0.56
C ALA A 839 16.35 31.41 -0.59
N ARG A 840 15.26 32.12 -0.25
CA ARG A 840 15.22 33.59 -0.18
C ARG A 840 16.25 34.14 0.80
N THR A 841 16.43 33.47 1.94
CA THR A 841 17.38 33.89 2.98
C THR A 841 18.83 33.70 2.52
N VAL A 842 19.13 32.57 1.87
CA VAL A 842 20.46 32.25 1.34
C VAL A 842 20.81 33.17 0.17
N GLU A 843 19.90 33.37 -0.78
CA GLU A 843 20.08 34.28 -1.91
C GLU A 843 20.39 35.71 -1.42
N ALA A 844 19.60 36.25 -0.49
CA ALA A 844 19.85 37.55 0.10
C ALA A 844 21.22 37.60 0.78
N PHE A 845 21.62 36.55 1.49
CA PHE A 845 22.91 36.48 2.17
C PHE A 845 24.08 36.50 1.17
N VAL A 846 24.06 35.66 0.13
CA VAL A 846 25.14 35.56 -0.88
C VAL A 846 25.24 36.83 -1.73
N THR A 847 24.11 37.42 -2.12
CA THR A 847 24.07 38.60 -3.02
C THR A 847 24.52 39.90 -2.34
N HIS A 848 24.22 40.11 -1.04
CA HIS A 848 24.65 41.31 -0.32
C HIS A 848 26.18 41.48 -0.25
N SER A 849 26.94 40.41 -0.49
CA SER A 849 28.41 40.43 -0.47
C SER A 849 29.05 40.80 -1.81
N HIS A 850 28.36 40.58 -2.93
CA HIS A 850 28.86 40.96 -4.26
C HIS A 850 28.78 42.48 -4.51
N GLY A 851 27.97 43.21 -3.74
CA GLY A 851 27.87 44.68 -3.82
C GLY A 851 29.00 45.44 -3.12
N ALA A 852 29.58 44.89 -2.05
CA ALA A 852 30.58 45.59 -1.22
C ALA A 852 32.01 45.55 -1.78
N ALA A 853 32.35 44.54 -2.60
CA ALA A 853 33.69 44.39 -3.19
C ALA A 853 33.98 45.35 -4.37
N SER A 854 32.97 46.03 -4.91
CA SER A 854 33.12 46.98 -6.03
C SER A 854 33.41 48.43 -5.61
N GLY A 855 33.40 48.72 -4.30
CA GLY A 855 33.47 50.09 -3.75
C GLY A 855 34.84 50.56 -3.24
N VAL A 856 35.85 49.70 -3.16
CA VAL A 856 37.14 50.03 -2.50
C VAL A 856 38.31 49.97 -3.49
N TYR A 857 38.23 50.76 -4.58
CA TYR A 857 39.38 51.19 -5.40
C TYR A 857 39.07 52.53 -6.09
N ARG A 858 38.75 53.56 -5.31
CA ARG A 858 38.87 54.98 -5.69
C ARG A 858 39.18 55.86 -4.47
N GLN A 859 40.42 55.77 -3.98
CA GLN A 859 41.38 56.88 -3.77
C GLN A 859 42.61 56.37 -3.04
#